data_AF-A0A068U446-F1
#
_entry.id   AF-A0A068U446-F1
#
_cell.length_a   1.000
_cell.length_b   1.000
_cell.length_c   1.000
_cell.angle_alpha   90.00
_cell.angle_beta   90.00
_cell.angle_gamma   90.00
#
_symmetry.space_group_name_H-M   'P 1'
#
loop_
_entity.id
_entity.type
_entity.pdbx_description
1 polymer ?
#
loop_
_entity_poly.entity_id
_entity_poly.type
_entity_poly.pdbx_seq_one_letter_code
_entity_poly.pdbx_strand_id
1 'polypeptide(L)'
;MKAYMIAVPSGRSKSPNGLILLILTSFLLVSTTLFCLYENPVIVDRSSPPASENLAGNSTRLVRQCDLFSGNWVPVSKGPYYTNATKCVIDDRQNCMKFGRPDTEFLKWRWKPNECELPSFDATQFLELVRGKSMAFVGDSLARNQMQSLVCLLASVADPVDVSYGEDTRFRRWFYAEYNFTVAAFWSTYLVRSEEADPKGYSLTSLMKLYLDEVDESWAAHVQNFRYIIISAGQWFLRPLLYYEKGKIVGCYICNKKNVTSLTRYYGYKMVFRTSFRTLLNLDGFKGITFLRTFSPQHYENGEWNKGGNCMRRRPIGKQGMGMEEYILEFYWTQLAELTAAKREGRNRGLKFKPLDATRLMMLRPDGHPSHYGHGPRENVTIADCVHWCLPGPIDTWNEALLQIGKRTCPDVSSKRLSLLILSFLLLSTPFFCLYNYSFSPWRRDMELVYRRSSLPSSRAFGLVNQCDMFSGDWVPQVKAPYYTNETKCQIDDRQNCIKFGRPDTEFMKWRWKPSQCELPPFNATLFLELVRGKSLAFIGDSLARNQMQSLVCLLASAADPVDNSYTADPRFRLWFYAEYNFTLAIFWSVHLVKSEDADANIYPLTSQTLYLDEVDEIWANHIEKFNYVIISAGQWFLRPLVYYRKGKLIGCYACNKRKITGLSMYYGYQMAFRTSFRTLLNLENFKGTTFLRTISPQHYENGGWNTGGTCVRTRPIAKDEIRFEEYFLKLYSTQVAELIAADGKGKKRGLKFRILDPTDMMAERADGHPNHYAHGPGANFTNADCVHWCLPGPIDAWNEILLQVLQSEYNATSLMGKSTLPNQTNS
;
A
#
# COMPACT_ATOMS: atom_id res chain seq x y z
N MET A 1 77.76 -5.53 5.48
CA MET A 1 78.93 -4.67 5.18
C MET A 1 78.49 -3.22 5.25
N LYS A 2 79.15 -2.46 6.13
CA LYS A 2 79.37 -1.00 6.20
C LYS A 2 78.23 0.03 5.98
N ALA A 3 78.12 0.88 7.02
CA ALA A 3 77.42 2.14 7.24
C ALA A 3 77.62 3.24 6.19
N TYR A 4 76.76 4.28 6.24
CA TYR A 4 77.14 5.71 6.35
C TYR A 4 75.99 6.55 6.96
N MET A 5 76.35 7.76 7.40
CA MET A 5 75.84 8.53 8.54
C MET A 5 75.39 9.96 8.09
N ILE A 6 74.58 10.66 8.92
CA ILE A 6 74.41 12.15 9.06
C ILE A 6 73.47 12.83 8.00
N ALA A 7 72.52 13.76 8.31
CA ALA A 7 72.58 14.97 9.15
C ALA A 7 71.22 15.49 9.66
N VAL A 8 71.25 16.20 10.79
CA VAL A 8 70.22 17.14 11.29
C VAL A 8 70.60 18.56 10.89
N PRO A 9 69.65 19.45 10.52
CA PRO A 9 69.85 20.88 10.62
C PRO A 9 69.00 21.53 11.72
N SER A 10 69.68 22.40 12.46
CA SER A 10 69.23 23.27 13.54
C SER A 10 68.39 24.48 13.07
N GLY A 11 67.39 24.83 13.89
CA GLY A 11 67.00 26.18 14.33
C GLY A 11 66.91 27.35 13.32
N ARG A 12 65.69 27.90 13.18
CA ARG A 12 65.47 29.34 12.94
C ARG A 12 64.46 29.92 13.92
N SER A 13 64.87 31.06 14.49
CA SER A 13 64.19 31.98 15.41
C SER A 13 62.74 32.29 15.04
N LYS A 14 61.82 32.25 16.03
CA LYS A 14 60.45 32.77 15.93
C LYS A 14 60.45 34.26 16.27
N SER A 15 59.97 35.09 15.34
CA SER A 15 59.84 36.54 15.58
C SER A 15 58.67 36.84 16.55
N PRO A 16 58.75 37.91 17.36
CA PRO A 16 57.72 38.23 18.38
C PRO A 16 56.37 38.67 17.78
N ASN A 17 56.32 38.94 16.47
CA ASN A 17 55.16 39.58 15.83
C ASN A 17 53.97 38.63 15.66
N GLY A 18 54.21 37.31 15.62
CA GLY A 18 53.12 36.32 15.48
C GLY A 18 52.27 36.16 16.74
N LEU A 19 52.87 36.32 17.92
CA LEU A 19 52.16 36.18 19.19
C LEU A 19 51.30 37.41 19.49
N ILE A 20 51.79 38.61 19.13
CA ILE A 20 51.05 39.87 19.29
C ILE A 20 49.80 39.88 18.38
N LEU A 21 49.91 39.36 17.15
CA LEU A 21 48.78 39.26 16.21
C LEU A 21 47.71 38.27 16.68
N LEU A 22 48.11 37.16 17.31
CA LEU A 22 47.19 36.19 17.91
C LEU A 22 46.50 36.74 19.18
N ILE A 23 47.19 37.55 19.97
CA ILE A 23 46.60 38.17 21.17
C ILE A 23 45.63 39.29 20.77
N LEU A 24 45.97 40.12 19.80
CA LEU A 24 45.07 41.18 19.31
C LEU A 24 43.81 40.62 18.63
N THR A 25 43.94 39.53 17.85
CA THR A 25 42.78 38.90 17.20
C THR A 25 41.85 38.21 18.20
N SER A 26 42.40 37.56 19.23
CA SER A 26 41.58 36.95 20.29
C SER A 26 40.91 37.99 21.18
N PHE A 27 41.56 39.12 21.48
CA PHE A 27 40.97 40.20 22.27
C PHE A 27 39.81 40.91 21.52
N LEU A 28 39.94 41.10 20.20
CA LEU A 28 38.85 41.66 19.39
C LEU A 28 37.62 40.75 19.38
N LEU A 29 37.82 39.44 19.17
CA LEU A 29 36.74 38.42 19.15
C LEU A 29 35.97 38.36 20.47
N VAL A 30 36.66 38.46 21.60
CA VAL A 30 36.05 38.44 22.94
C VAL A 30 35.31 39.75 23.23
N SER A 31 35.85 40.91 22.83
CA SER A 31 35.14 42.19 23.05
C SER A 31 33.86 42.30 22.21
N THR A 32 33.85 41.78 20.97
CA THR A 32 32.66 41.81 20.11
C THR A 32 31.55 40.90 20.60
N THR A 33 31.89 39.79 21.26
CA THR A 33 30.89 38.85 21.80
C THR A 33 30.28 39.33 23.11
N LEU A 34 31.05 40.03 23.95
CA LEU A 34 30.54 40.68 25.16
C LEU A 34 29.67 41.91 24.86
N PHE A 35 29.95 42.67 23.78
CA PHE A 35 29.14 43.81 23.39
C PHE A 35 27.76 43.40 22.83
N CYS A 36 27.66 42.28 22.10
CA CYS A 36 26.39 41.75 21.60
C CYS A 36 25.47 41.17 22.69
N LEU A 37 25.99 40.85 23.88
CA LEU A 37 25.20 40.30 24.99
C LEU A 37 24.69 41.40 25.95
N TYR A 38 25.21 42.62 25.85
CA TYR A 38 24.87 43.72 26.78
C TYR A 38 23.70 44.58 26.29
N GLU A 39 23.43 44.62 24.98
CA GLU A 39 22.31 45.38 24.40
C GLU A 39 21.27 44.41 23.82
N ASN A 40 20.25 44.04 24.61
CA ASN A 40 18.84 43.96 24.18
C ASN A 40 17.96 43.22 25.21
N PRO A 41 17.04 43.93 25.92
CA PRO A 41 15.94 43.32 26.65
C PRO A 41 14.76 43.02 25.70
N VAL A 42 14.05 41.92 25.99
CA VAL A 42 12.90 41.43 25.21
C VAL A 42 11.63 42.20 25.58
N ILE A 43 10.97 42.82 24.60
CA ILE A 43 9.59 43.30 24.71
C ILE A 43 8.77 42.74 23.54
N VAL A 44 7.63 42.14 23.89
CA VAL A 44 6.61 41.58 22.98
C VAL A 44 5.55 42.65 22.75
N ASP A 45 5.20 42.94 21.50
CA ASP A 45 3.89 43.52 21.21
C ASP A 45 3.26 43.02 19.89
N ARG A 46 1.94 42.89 19.95
CA ARG A 46 1.00 42.41 18.94
C ARG A 46 0.50 43.58 18.09
N SER A 47 0.55 43.45 16.77
CA SER A 47 -0.47 44.07 15.90
C SER A 47 -0.51 43.44 14.50
N SER A 48 -1.74 43.26 14.02
CA SER A 48 -2.19 42.70 12.75
C SER A 48 -1.66 43.45 11.50
N PRO A 49 -1.48 42.79 10.34
CA PRO A 49 -1.18 43.50 9.09
C PRO A 49 -2.44 43.82 8.25
N PRO A 50 -2.43 44.91 7.46
CA PRO A 50 -3.52 45.32 6.58
C PRO A 50 -3.46 44.63 5.20
N ALA A 51 -4.52 44.87 4.42
CA ALA A 51 -4.90 44.19 3.20
C ALA A 51 -4.05 44.51 1.94
N SER A 52 -3.96 43.46 1.11
CA SER A 52 -3.76 43.35 -0.35
C SER A 52 -2.90 44.36 -1.12
N GLU A 53 -1.93 43.82 -1.85
CA GLU A 53 -1.78 44.15 -3.28
C GLU A 53 -1.31 42.93 -4.09
N ASN A 54 -1.91 42.76 -5.27
CA ASN A 54 -1.80 41.60 -6.14
C ASN A 54 -0.48 41.56 -6.91
N LEU A 55 0.29 40.48 -6.77
CA LEU A 55 1.28 40.07 -7.76
C LEU A 55 1.06 38.61 -8.13
N ALA A 56 0.84 38.41 -9.43
CA ALA A 56 0.44 37.16 -10.08
C ALA A 56 1.33 35.98 -9.67
N GLY A 57 0.65 34.89 -9.29
CA GLY A 57 1.23 33.73 -8.63
C GLY A 57 2.18 32.93 -9.50
N ASN A 58 3.43 32.83 -9.04
CA ASN A 58 4.28 31.69 -9.34
C ASN A 58 3.96 30.60 -8.30
N SER A 59 2.90 29.83 -8.57
CA SER A 59 2.55 28.66 -7.75
C SER A 59 3.72 27.69 -7.75
N THR A 60 4.44 27.60 -6.63
CA THR A 60 5.37 26.50 -6.36
C THR A 60 4.55 25.21 -6.34
N ARG A 61 4.45 24.59 -7.51
CA ARG A 61 3.84 23.29 -7.74
C ARG A 61 4.54 22.28 -6.82
N LEU A 62 3.89 21.91 -5.71
CA LEU A 62 4.27 20.77 -4.88
C LEU A 62 4.41 19.56 -5.81
N VAL A 63 5.65 19.16 -6.09
CA VAL A 63 5.95 18.03 -6.98
C VAL A 63 5.41 16.77 -6.33
N ARG A 64 4.28 16.25 -6.84
CA ARG A 64 3.73 14.94 -6.48
C ARG A 64 4.84 13.90 -6.69
N GLN A 65 5.17 13.14 -5.64
CA GLN A 65 6.17 12.08 -5.70
C GLN A 65 5.61 10.91 -6.50
N CYS A 66 6.09 10.71 -7.73
CA CYS A 66 5.59 9.68 -8.66
C CYS A 66 5.67 8.26 -8.10
N ASP A 67 4.55 7.53 -8.09
CA ASP A 67 4.55 6.08 -7.82
C ASP A 67 5.24 5.31 -8.95
N LEU A 68 6.35 4.62 -8.65
CA LEU A 68 7.15 3.89 -9.64
C LEU A 68 6.53 2.57 -10.09
N PHE A 69 5.60 2.00 -9.32
CA PHE A 69 5.14 0.61 -9.50
C PHE A 69 3.69 0.51 -9.99
N SER A 70 3.03 1.66 -10.20
CA SER A 70 1.71 1.77 -10.84
C SER A 70 1.83 2.40 -12.23
N GLY A 71 1.52 1.62 -13.26
CA GLY A 71 1.88 1.97 -14.64
C GLY A 71 1.37 0.96 -15.66
N ASN A 72 1.93 1.01 -16.88
CA ASN A 72 1.70 0.04 -17.94
C ASN A 72 3.00 -0.27 -18.67
N TRP A 73 3.08 -1.44 -19.29
CA TRP A 73 4.14 -1.74 -20.26
C TRP A 73 3.82 -1.06 -21.59
N VAL A 74 4.78 -0.33 -22.12
CA VAL A 74 4.68 0.37 -23.41
C VAL A 74 5.76 -0.13 -24.37
N PRO A 75 5.46 -0.24 -25.66
CA PRO A 75 6.45 -0.64 -26.64
C PRO A 75 7.50 0.45 -26.81
N VAL A 76 8.76 0.05 -27.01
CA VAL A 76 9.88 0.94 -27.31
C VAL A 76 10.62 0.45 -28.55
N SER A 77 11.12 1.39 -29.37
CA SER A 77 11.88 1.06 -30.58
C SER A 77 13.34 0.70 -30.31
N LYS A 78 13.87 1.15 -29.16
CA LYS A 78 15.25 0.89 -28.75
C LYS A 78 15.41 -0.58 -28.32
N GLY A 79 16.52 -1.20 -28.71
CA GLY A 79 16.89 -2.55 -28.29
C GLY A 79 17.20 -2.66 -26.79
N PRO A 80 17.48 -3.88 -26.30
CA PRO A 80 17.83 -4.11 -24.89
C PRO A 80 19.10 -3.36 -24.50
N TYR A 81 19.30 -3.15 -23.19
CA TYR A 81 20.47 -2.44 -22.66
C TYR A 81 21.80 -3.16 -22.90
N TYR A 82 21.76 -4.48 -23.05
CA TYR A 82 22.91 -5.34 -23.29
C TYR A 82 22.50 -6.53 -24.15
N THR A 83 23.49 -7.24 -24.69
CA THR A 83 23.30 -8.43 -25.54
C THR A 83 24.22 -9.56 -25.08
N ASN A 84 24.13 -10.71 -25.75
CA ASN A 84 25.07 -11.82 -25.57
C ASN A 84 26.54 -11.47 -25.87
N ALA A 85 26.80 -10.37 -26.61
CA ALA A 85 28.15 -9.87 -26.85
C ALA A 85 28.70 -9.02 -25.69
N THR A 86 27.83 -8.59 -24.77
CA THR A 86 28.26 -7.83 -23.58
C THR A 86 28.95 -8.77 -22.60
N LYS A 87 30.11 -8.36 -22.08
CA LYS A 87 30.91 -9.14 -21.14
C LYS A 87 30.27 -9.11 -19.75
N CYS A 88 29.24 -9.93 -19.55
CA CYS A 88 28.57 -10.06 -18.26
C CYS A 88 28.26 -11.52 -17.89
N VAL A 89 27.92 -11.76 -16.62
CA VAL A 89 27.72 -13.11 -16.06
C VAL A 89 26.23 -13.47 -16.04
N ILE A 90 25.80 -14.24 -17.05
CA ILE A 90 24.43 -14.76 -17.17
C ILE A 90 24.45 -16.27 -16.91
N ASP A 91 23.54 -16.78 -16.05
CA ASP A 91 23.32 -18.23 -15.92
C ASP A 91 22.71 -18.73 -17.23
N ASP A 92 23.24 -19.82 -17.79
CA ASP A 92 22.80 -20.33 -19.09
C ASP A 92 21.29 -20.57 -19.16
N ARG A 93 20.66 -20.97 -18.05
CA ARG A 93 19.20 -21.17 -17.98
C ARG A 93 18.38 -19.90 -18.21
N GLN A 94 19.01 -18.74 -18.10
CA GLN A 94 18.41 -17.41 -18.26
C GLN A 94 18.89 -16.71 -19.55
N ASN A 95 19.88 -17.27 -20.26
CA ASN A 95 20.44 -16.71 -21.49
C ASN A 95 19.65 -17.16 -22.72
N CYS A 96 18.42 -16.67 -22.83
CA CYS A 96 17.46 -17.13 -23.83
C CYS A 96 17.95 -16.98 -25.28
N MET A 97 18.75 -15.94 -25.54
CA MET A 97 19.28 -15.69 -26.88
C MET A 97 20.41 -16.66 -27.25
N LYS A 98 21.27 -17.05 -26.29
CA LYS A 98 22.32 -18.07 -26.51
C LYS A 98 21.73 -19.40 -26.96
N PHE A 99 20.55 -19.75 -26.47
CA PHE A 99 19.87 -21.01 -26.75
C PHE A 99 18.80 -20.91 -27.85
N GLY A 100 18.86 -19.87 -28.68
CA GLY A 100 18.10 -19.81 -29.93
C GLY A 100 16.62 -19.47 -29.77
N ARG A 101 16.24 -18.73 -28.72
CA ARG A 101 14.89 -18.16 -28.63
C ARG A 101 14.60 -17.31 -29.88
N PRO A 102 13.56 -17.62 -30.67
CA PRO A 102 13.37 -16.99 -31.98
C PRO A 102 12.66 -15.63 -31.90
N ASP A 103 11.83 -15.39 -30.88
CA ASP A 103 11.11 -14.14 -30.69
C ASP A 103 11.93 -13.13 -29.89
N THR A 104 11.93 -11.86 -30.30
CA THR A 104 12.67 -10.75 -29.64
C THR A 104 11.74 -9.62 -29.20
N GLU A 105 10.44 -9.74 -29.49
CA GLU A 105 9.41 -8.76 -29.20
C GLU A 105 9.29 -8.48 -27.70
N PHE A 106 9.56 -9.48 -26.85
CA PHE A 106 9.54 -9.33 -25.40
C PHE A 106 10.61 -8.34 -24.88
N LEU A 107 11.69 -8.12 -25.64
CA LEU A 107 12.76 -7.15 -25.30
C LEU A 107 12.35 -5.70 -25.58
N LYS A 108 11.31 -5.48 -26.39
CA LYS A 108 10.91 -4.16 -26.90
C LYS A 108 9.85 -3.50 -26.02
N TRP A 109 9.87 -3.76 -24.71
CA TRP A 109 8.88 -3.26 -23.77
C TRP A 109 9.55 -2.59 -22.59
N ARG A 110 8.99 -1.45 -22.19
CA ARG A 110 9.41 -0.72 -21.01
C ARG A 110 8.24 -0.42 -20.08
N TRP A 111 8.50 -0.44 -18.78
CA TRP A 111 7.53 0.02 -17.80
C TRP A 111 7.43 1.55 -17.78
N LYS A 112 6.20 2.06 -17.93
CA LYS A 112 5.87 3.48 -17.82
C LYS A 112 4.91 3.68 -16.65
N PRO A 113 5.35 4.31 -15.55
CA PRO A 113 4.47 4.74 -14.47
C PRO A 113 3.37 5.69 -14.96
N ASN A 114 2.24 5.71 -14.27
CA ASN A 114 1.10 6.57 -14.66
C ASN A 114 1.40 8.06 -14.45
N GLU A 115 2.22 8.38 -13.45
CA GLU A 115 2.40 9.75 -12.93
C GLU A 115 3.71 10.40 -13.40
N CYS A 116 4.63 9.63 -13.97
CA CYS A 116 5.89 10.14 -14.49
C CYS A 116 6.50 9.24 -15.56
N GLU A 117 7.40 9.85 -16.33
CA GLU A 117 8.29 9.13 -17.24
C GLU A 117 9.57 8.74 -16.51
N LEU A 118 10.02 7.50 -16.71
CA LEU A 118 11.32 7.05 -16.20
C LEU A 118 12.39 7.22 -17.27
N PRO A 119 13.50 7.92 -16.97
CA PRO A 119 14.62 7.97 -17.90
C PRO A 119 15.24 6.59 -18.03
N SER A 120 15.80 6.28 -19.20
CA SER A 120 16.56 5.04 -19.47
C SER A 120 17.57 4.74 -18.38
N PHE A 121 17.79 3.44 -18.13
CA PHE A 121 18.83 3.03 -17.20
C PHE A 121 20.17 3.65 -17.62
N ASP A 122 20.83 4.30 -16.68
CA ASP A 122 22.14 4.91 -16.86
C ASP A 122 23.09 4.25 -15.86
N ALA A 123 23.98 3.43 -16.41
CA ALA A 123 24.94 2.64 -15.64
C ALA A 123 25.95 3.52 -14.90
N THR A 124 26.40 4.62 -15.51
CA THR A 124 27.31 5.59 -14.89
C THR A 124 26.62 6.23 -13.69
N GLN A 125 25.38 6.70 -13.85
CA GLN A 125 24.62 7.29 -12.75
C GLN A 125 24.35 6.29 -11.62
N PHE A 126 24.08 5.03 -11.96
CA PHE A 126 23.93 3.99 -10.95
C PHE A 126 25.23 3.80 -10.17
N LEU A 127 26.35 3.59 -10.88
CA LEU A 127 27.67 3.36 -10.28
C LEU A 127 28.15 4.55 -9.44
N GLU A 128 27.90 5.79 -9.88
CA GLU A 128 28.16 6.99 -9.07
C GLU A 128 27.31 7.04 -7.81
N LEU A 129 26.02 6.67 -7.91
CA LEU A 129 25.14 6.63 -6.76
C LEU A 129 25.59 5.60 -5.72
N VAL A 130 26.19 4.49 -6.16
CA VAL A 130 26.70 3.43 -5.29
C VAL A 130 28.21 3.49 -5.03
N ARG A 131 28.89 4.56 -5.45
CA ARG A 131 30.34 4.74 -5.27
C ARG A 131 30.71 4.66 -3.79
N GLY A 132 31.72 3.84 -3.48
CA GLY A 132 32.21 3.61 -2.12
C GLY A 132 31.22 2.86 -1.22
N LYS A 133 30.23 2.17 -1.80
CA LYS A 133 29.18 1.45 -1.06
C LYS A 133 29.15 -0.02 -1.46
N SER A 134 28.27 -0.76 -0.81
CA SER A 134 28.10 -2.20 -1.00
C SER A 134 26.61 -2.56 -1.08
N MET A 135 26.27 -3.53 -1.93
CA MET A 135 24.90 -4.01 -2.14
C MET A 135 24.82 -5.54 -2.07
N ALA A 136 23.90 -6.08 -1.27
CA ALA A 136 23.67 -7.51 -1.14
C ALA A 136 22.29 -7.89 -1.68
N PHE A 137 22.23 -8.90 -2.54
CA PHE A 137 21.02 -9.60 -2.92
C PHE A 137 20.93 -10.89 -2.09
N VAL A 138 19.91 -10.97 -1.22
CA VAL A 138 19.70 -12.09 -0.30
C VAL A 138 18.40 -12.79 -0.69
N GLY A 139 18.49 -14.08 -1.05
CA GLY A 139 17.29 -14.81 -1.42
C GLY A 139 17.49 -16.04 -2.28
N ASP A 140 16.42 -16.40 -2.97
CA ASP A 140 16.36 -17.52 -3.91
C ASP A 140 17.00 -17.19 -5.28
N SER A 141 16.81 -18.08 -6.25
CA SER A 141 17.32 -17.93 -7.61
C SER A 141 16.84 -16.67 -8.33
N LEU A 142 15.70 -16.09 -7.95
CA LEU A 142 15.22 -14.85 -8.54
C LEU A 142 15.95 -13.63 -7.97
N ALA A 143 16.45 -13.70 -6.73
CA ALA A 143 17.38 -12.69 -6.20
C ALA A 143 18.69 -12.68 -7.00
N ARG A 144 19.21 -13.87 -7.35
CA ARG A 144 20.39 -14.00 -8.22
C ARG A 144 20.11 -13.51 -9.63
N ASN A 145 18.96 -13.86 -10.22
CA ASN A 145 18.54 -13.41 -11.55
C ASN A 145 18.50 -11.86 -11.62
N GLN A 146 17.99 -11.20 -10.58
CA GLN A 146 18.00 -9.73 -10.49
C GLN A 146 19.43 -9.16 -10.41
N MET A 147 20.27 -9.79 -9.59
CA MET A 147 21.68 -9.37 -9.43
C MET A 147 22.43 -9.51 -10.75
N GLN A 148 22.25 -10.61 -11.49
CA GLN A 148 22.88 -10.82 -12.79
C GLN A 148 22.42 -9.79 -13.84
N SER A 149 21.13 -9.45 -13.84
CA SER A 149 20.61 -8.31 -14.61
C SER A 149 21.37 -7.02 -14.26
N LEU A 150 21.57 -6.72 -12.98
CA LEU A 150 22.30 -5.52 -12.56
C LEU A 150 23.75 -5.55 -13.06
N VAL A 151 24.46 -6.65 -12.87
CA VAL A 151 25.84 -6.80 -13.35
C VAL A 151 25.94 -6.59 -14.86
N CYS A 152 24.99 -7.13 -15.64
CA CYS A 152 24.93 -6.92 -17.08
C CYS A 152 24.60 -5.49 -17.49
N LEU A 153 23.68 -4.82 -16.78
CA LEU A 153 23.37 -3.41 -17.02
C LEU A 153 24.60 -2.51 -16.81
N LEU A 154 25.47 -2.86 -15.86
CA LEU A 154 26.68 -2.09 -15.51
C LEU A 154 27.88 -2.39 -16.42
N ALA A 155 27.88 -3.52 -17.13
CA ALA A 155 28.99 -3.99 -17.96
C ALA A 155 29.32 -3.06 -19.15
N SER A 156 28.41 -2.15 -19.52
CA SER A 156 28.68 -1.11 -20.53
C SER A 156 29.64 -0.01 -20.05
N VAL A 157 29.84 0.12 -18.73
CA VAL A 157 30.61 1.20 -18.12
C VAL A 157 31.82 0.67 -17.35
N ALA A 158 31.66 -0.42 -16.61
CA ALA A 158 32.75 -0.98 -15.83
C ALA A 158 32.66 -2.51 -15.76
N ASP A 159 33.82 -3.16 -15.85
CA ASP A 159 33.96 -4.60 -15.66
C ASP A 159 34.13 -4.92 -14.16
N PRO A 160 33.33 -5.83 -13.59
CA PRO A 160 33.57 -6.32 -12.25
C PRO A 160 34.69 -7.36 -12.20
N VAL A 161 35.39 -7.43 -11.06
CA VAL A 161 36.28 -8.54 -10.70
C VAL A 161 35.57 -9.44 -9.68
N ASP A 162 35.59 -10.77 -9.89
CA ASP A 162 35.12 -11.72 -8.88
C ASP A 162 36.08 -11.72 -7.68
N VAL A 163 35.56 -11.39 -6.50
CA VAL A 163 36.30 -11.33 -5.23
C VAL A 163 35.66 -12.25 -4.18
N SER A 164 35.04 -13.34 -4.64
CA SER A 164 34.45 -14.37 -3.78
C SER A 164 35.54 -15.05 -2.93
N TYR A 165 35.23 -15.36 -1.67
CA TYR A 165 36.20 -15.99 -0.75
C TYR A 165 36.43 -17.51 -1.02
N GLY A 166 35.78 -18.08 -2.03
CA GLY A 166 35.91 -19.48 -2.41
C GLY A 166 35.12 -19.83 -3.67
N GLU A 167 35.08 -21.12 -4.01
CA GLU A 167 34.41 -21.63 -5.22
C GLU A 167 32.91 -21.87 -5.06
N ASP A 168 32.36 -21.70 -3.85
CA ASP A 168 30.94 -21.93 -3.59
C ASP A 168 30.07 -20.92 -4.37
N THR A 169 29.45 -21.42 -5.43
CA THR A 169 28.59 -20.64 -6.32
C THR A 169 27.33 -20.09 -5.63
N ARG A 170 27.02 -20.53 -4.42
CA ARG A 170 25.94 -20.00 -3.58
C ARG A 170 26.24 -18.59 -3.05
N PHE A 171 27.52 -18.25 -2.89
CA PHE A 171 27.97 -16.99 -2.31
C PHE A 171 28.99 -16.32 -3.23
N ARG A 172 28.53 -15.34 -4.01
CA ARG A 172 29.37 -14.66 -4.99
C ARG A 172 29.48 -13.17 -4.71
N ARG A 173 30.66 -12.60 -4.97
CA ARG A 173 30.92 -11.16 -4.82
C ARG A 173 31.68 -10.61 -6.02
N TRP A 174 31.24 -9.45 -6.48
CA TRP A 174 31.85 -8.72 -7.58
C TRP A 174 32.24 -7.33 -7.11
N PHE A 175 33.45 -6.91 -7.47
CA PHE A 175 34.01 -5.62 -7.12
C PHE A 175 34.28 -4.78 -8.36
N TYR A 176 33.72 -3.58 -8.38
CA TYR A 176 33.96 -2.56 -9.39
C TYR A 176 35.01 -1.59 -8.86
N ALA A 177 36.27 -1.80 -9.24
CA ALA A 177 37.43 -1.10 -8.68
C ALA A 177 37.34 0.43 -8.86
N GLU A 178 36.97 0.89 -10.05
CA GLU A 178 36.86 2.33 -10.37
C GLU A 178 35.83 3.08 -9.53
N TYR A 179 34.83 2.36 -9.02
CA TYR A 179 33.74 2.92 -8.23
C TYR A 179 33.83 2.56 -6.75
N ASN A 180 34.79 1.72 -6.36
CA ASN A 180 34.86 1.12 -5.04
C ASN A 180 33.47 0.58 -4.61
N PHE A 181 32.83 -0.16 -5.51
CA PHE A 181 31.48 -0.69 -5.33
C PHE A 181 31.52 -2.22 -5.30
N THR A 182 30.94 -2.81 -4.24
CA THR A 182 30.80 -4.26 -4.12
C THR A 182 29.34 -4.67 -4.27
N VAL A 183 29.07 -5.62 -5.16
CA VAL A 183 27.78 -6.33 -5.22
C VAL A 183 27.97 -7.78 -4.81
N ALA A 184 27.08 -8.30 -3.98
CA ALA A 184 27.12 -9.69 -3.50
C ALA A 184 25.76 -10.38 -3.69
N ALA A 185 25.79 -11.68 -3.92
CA ALA A 185 24.62 -12.54 -3.91
C ALA A 185 24.79 -13.63 -2.83
N PHE A 186 23.82 -13.69 -1.93
CA PHE A 186 23.72 -14.71 -0.89
C PHE A 186 22.52 -15.61 -1.19
N TRP A 187 22.80 -16.86 -1.53
CA TRP A 187 21.77 -17.87 -1.75
C TRP A 187 21.18 -18.34 -0.42
N SER A 188 19.92 -17.97 -0.19
CA SER A 188 19.12 -18.45 0.93
C SER A 188 17.66 -18.53 0.48
N THR A 189 17.24 -19.73 0.07
CA THR A 189 15.94 -19.96 -0.58
C THR A 189 14.75 -19.59 0.32
N TYR A 190 14.91 -19.77 1.63
CA TYR A 190 13.90 -19.50 2.64
C TYR A 190 14.31 -18.39 3.62
N LEU A 191 15.46 -17.72 3.47
CA LEU A 191 16.01 -16.67 4.34
C LEU A 191 16.31 -17.08 5.80
N VAL A 192 15.68 -18.13 6.30
CA VAL A 192 15.93 -18.79 7.59
C VAL A 192 16.72 -20.07 7.40
N ARG A 193 17.29 -20.59 8.48
CA ARG A 193 17.94 -21.91 8.45
C ARG A 193 16.95 -22.92 7.90
N SER A 194 17.39 -23.68 6.91
CA SER A 194 16.58 -24.70 6.28
C SER A 194 17.43 -25.89 5.88
N GLU A 195 16.84 -27.08 5.95
CA GLU A 195 17.49 -28.33 5.58
C GLU A 195 16.51 -29.26 4.89
N GLU A 196 17.04 -30.14 4.04
CA GLU A 196 16.24 -31.18 3.43
C GLU A 196 15.86 -32.22 4.47
N ALA A 197 14.58 -32.60 4.54
CA ALA A 197 14.12 -33.53 5.56
C ALA A 197 14.59 -34.97 5.34
N ASP A 198 14.93 -35.31 4.09
CA ASP A 198 15.57 -36.58 3.71
C ASP A 198 16.72 -36.32 2.72
N PRO A 199 17.96 -36.14 3.23
CA PRO A 199 19.14 -35.84 2.40
C PRO A 199 19.52 -36.98 1.44
N LYS A 200 19.02 -38.21 1.65
CA LYS A 200 19.33 -39.37 0.80
C LYS A 200 18.28 -39.60 -0.30
N GLY A 201 17.15 -38.90 -0.22
CA GLY A 201 16.00 -39.02 -1.13
C GLY A 201 15.68 -37.72 -1.88
N TYR A 202 16.69 -36.94 -2.26
CA TYR A 202 16.51 -35.65 -2.94
C TYR A 202 15.56 -35.76 -4.14
N SER A 203 14.52 -34.95 -4.15
CA SER A 203 13.58 -34.81 -5.26
C SER A 203 13.14 -33.37 -5.42
N LEU A 204 12.61 -33.02 -6.61
CA LEU A 204 12.08 -31.68 -6.87
C LEU A 204 10.90 -31.30 -5.94
N THR A 205 10.32 -32.28 -5.26
CA THR A 205 9.21 -32.13 -4.30
C THR A 205 9.61 -32.54 -2.87
N SER A 206 10.91 -32.55 -2.55
CA SER A 206 11.37 -32.95 -1.23
C SER A 206 10.79 -32.07 -0.12
N LEU A 207 10.50 -32.70 1.02
CA LEU A 207 10.04 -32.02 2.22
C LEU A 207 11.19 -31.20 2.81
N MET A 208 10.98 -29.91 3.00
CA MET A 208 11.99 -29.00 3.58
C MET A 208 11.66 -28.67 5.02
N LYS A 209 12.65 -28.75 5.92
CA LYS A 209 12.53 -28.23 7.28
C LYS A 209 12.91 -26.76 7.29
N LEU A 210 12.07 -25.92 7.87
CA LEU A 210 12.30 -24.50 8.08
C LEU A 210 12.31 -24.22 9.58
N TYR A 211 13.40 -23.64 10.08
CA TYR A 211 13.52 -23.20 11.46
C TYR A 211 13.08 -21.74 11.54
N LEU A 212 11.80 -21.52 11.87
CA LEU A 212 11.13 -20.24 11.69
C LEU A 212 11.67 -19.12 12.60
N ASP A 213 12.38 -19.47 13.67
CA ASP A 213 13.01 -18.56 14.63
C ASP A 213 14.55 -18.46 14.48
N GLU A 214 15.13 -19.12 13.48
CA GLU A 214 16.57 -19.15 13.26
C GLU A 214 16.92 -18.58 11.87
N VAL A 215 17.59 -17.43 11.82
CA VAL A 215 18.01 -16.83 10.54
C VAL A 215 19.06 -17.70 9.85
N ASP A 216 19.15 -17.63 8.51
CA ASP A 216 20.24 -18.28 7.79
C ASP A 216 21.54 -17.48 7.95
N GLU A 217 22.46 -18.03 8.74
CA GLU A 217 23.75 -17.41 9.06
C GLU A 217 24.61 -17.13 7.82
N SER A 218 24.38 -17.84 6.71
CA SER A 218 25.14 -17.65 5.48
C SER A 218 25.01 -16.24 4.88
N TRP A 219 23.93 -15.53 5.18
CA TRP A 219 23.81 -14.10 4.88
C TRP A 219 23.87 -13.24 6.14
N ALA A 220 23.25 -13.67 7.24
CA ALA A 220 23.11 -12.85 8.45
C ALA A 220 24.47 -12.43 9.02
N ALA A 221 25.47 -13.32 8.99
CA ALA A 221 26.83 -13.05 9.47
C ALA A 221 27.58 -11.98 8.65
N HIS A 222 27.11 -11.64 7.44
CA HIS A 222 27.84 -10.79 6.50
C HIS A 222 27.11 -9.49 6.13
N VAL A 223 25.79 -9.45 6.22
CA VAL A 223 24.97 -8.33 5.71
C VAL A 223 25.23 -6.99 6.41
N GLN A 224 25.77 -6.98 7.62
CA GLN A 224 26.14 -5.74 8.32
C GLN A 224 27.14 -4.86 7.54
N ASN A 225 27.96 -5.49 6.68
CA ASN A 225 28.95 -4.81 5.84
C ASN A 225 28.34 -4.20 4.57
N PHE A 226 27.02 -4.33 4.37
CA PHE A 226 26.33 -3.91 3.16
C PHE A 226 25.51 -2.64 3.37
N ARG A 227 25.68 -1.64 2.50
CA ARG A 227 24.90 -0.39 2.57
C ARG A 227 23.44 -0.58 2.14
N TYR A 228 23.23 -1.47 1.18
CA TYR A 228 21.92 -1.80 0.61
C TYR A 228 21.69 -3.30 0.67
N ILE A 229 20.54 -3.73 1.18
CA ILE A 229 20.14 -5.14 1.21
C ILE A 229 18.86 -5.27 0.37
N ILE A 230 18.86 -6.12 -0.63
CA ILE A 230 17.69 -6.48 -1.41
C ILE A 230 17.33 -7.91 -0.99
N ILE A 231 16.28 -8.04 -0.17
CA ILE A 231 15.81 -9.33 0.32
C ILE A 231 14.59 -9.79 -0.47
N SER A 232 14.55 -11.08 -0.83
CA SER A 232 13.39 -11.66 -1.51
C SER A 232 13.35 -13.18 -1.44
N ALA A 233 12.14 -13.73 -1.34
CA ALA A 233 11.89 -15.17 -1.39
C ALA A 233 10.43 -15.43 -1.80
N GLY A 234 10.14 -16.57 -2.44
CA GLY A 234 8.76 -16.90 -2.79
C GLY A 234 8.53 -18.32 -3.31
N GLN A 235 9.13 -18.66 -4.45
CA GLN A 235 8.74 -19.83 -5.23
C GLN A 235 8.95 -21.16 -4.49
N TRP A 236 9.96 -21.21 -3.63
CA TRP A 236 10.27 -22.36 -2.79
C TRP A 236 9.18 -22.67 -1.76
N PHE A 237 8.39 -21.68 -1.33
CA PHE A 237 7.27 -21.89 -0.40
C PHE A 237 6.07 -22.61 -1.04
N LEU A 238 6.13 -22.93 -2.33
CA LEU A 238 5.16 -23.80 -2.98
C LEU A 238 5.40 -25.29 -2.70
N ARG A 239 6.56 -25.66 -2.15
CA ARG A 239 6.95 -27.03 -1.81
C ARG A 239 6.31 -27.51 -0.49
N PRO A 240 6.36 -28.81 -0.18
CA PRO A 240 6.06 -29.31 1.17
C PRO A 240 7.06 -28.77 2.20
N LEU A 241 6.53 -28.24 3.32
CA LEU A 241 7.33 -27.60 4.37
C LEU A 241 7.01 -28.21 5.73
N LEU A 242 8.03 -28.42 6.56
CA LEU A 242 7.93 -28.79 7.96
C LEU A 242 8.49 -27.64 8.81
N TYR A 243 7.67 -27.09 9.70
CA TYR A 243 8.00 -25.90 10.46
C TYR A 243 8.52 -26.27 11.85
N TYR A 244 9.67 -25.71 12.19
CA TYR A 244 10.28 -25.80 13.50
C TYR A 244 10.30 -24.43 14.17
N GLU A 245 10.09 -24.41 15.47
CA GLU A 245 10.34 -23.26 16.34
C GLU A 245 10.97 -23.77 17.64
N LYS A 246 12.07 -23.16 18.09
CA LYS A 246 12.84 -23.58 19.27
C LYS A 246 13.20 -25.08 19.24
N GLY A 247 13.57 -25.57 18.07
CA GLY A 247 13.92 -26.97 17.83
C GLY A 247 12.75 -27.97 17.84
N LYS A 248 11.49 -27.52 17.99
CA LYS A 248 10.30 -28.38 18.02
C LYS A 248 9.43 -28.19 16.78
N ILE A 249 8.79 -29.26 16.31
CA ILE A 249 7.83 -29.18 15.20
C ILE A 249 6.58 -28.44 15.67
N VAL A 250 6.23 -27.34 14.99
CA VAL A 250 5.01 -26.56 15.27
C VAL A 250 3.89 -26.85 14.26
N GLY A 251 4.24 -27.37 13.09
CA GLY A 251 3.27 -27.82 12.09
C GLY A 251 3.93 -28.05 10.73
N CYS A 252 3.12 -28.27 9.70
CA CYS A 252 3.62 -28.51 8.36
C CYS A 252 2.63 -28.09 7.27
N TYR A 253 3.16 -27.80 6.08
CA TYR A 253 2.40 -27.59 4.86
C TYR A 253 2.58 -28.80 3.92
N ILE A 254 1.47 -29.47 3.58
CA ILE A 254 1.38 -30.64 2.67
C ILE A 254 2.44 -31.74 2.91
N CYS A 255 2.81 -32.00 4.17
CA CYS A 255 3.86 -32.96 4.51
C CYS A 255 3.38 -34.41 4.72
N ASN A 256 2.07 -34.66 4.70
CA ASN A 256 1.44 -35.98 4.90
C ASN A 256 1.90 -36.77 6.15
N LYS A 257 2.38 -36.08 7.20
CA LYS A 257 2.75 -36.70 8.49
C LYS A 257 1.55 -36.78 9.43
N LYS A 258 1.35 -37.96 10.04
CA LYS A 258 0.38 -38.15 11.12
C LYS A 258 0.84 -37.41 12.38
N ASN A 259 -0.10 -36.90 13.19
CA ASN A 259 0.15 -36.20 14.45
C ASN A 259 0.98 -34.89 14.32
N VAL A 260 0.96 -34.23 13.16
CA VAL A 260 1.54 -32.90 12.97
C VAL A 260 0.45 -31.92 12.55
N THR A 261 0.41 -30.74 13.19
CA THR A 261 -0.56 -29.69 12.87
C THR A 261 -0.43 -29.25 11.42
N SER A 262 -1.54 -29.27 10.68
CA SER A 262 -1.57 -28.74 9.31
C SER A 262 -1.59 -27.20 9.34
N LEU A 263 -0.58 -26.58 8.74
CA LEU A 263 -0.43 -25.13 8.64
C LEU A 263 -0.31 -24.72 7.17
N THR A 264 -0.67 -23.48 6.87
CA THR A 264 -0.59 -22.97 5.50
C THR A 264 0.86 -22.66 5.11
N ARG A 265 1.16 -22.60 3.81
CA ARG A 265 2.44 -22.08 3.30
C ARG A 265 2.69 -20.63 3.73
N TYR A 266 1.62 -19.85 3.89
CA TYR A 266 1.67 -18.44 4.27
C TYR A 266 2.05 -18.25 5.75
N TYR A 267 1.70 -19.20 6.63
CA TYR A 267 2.19 -19.19 8.02
C TYR A 267 3.73 -19.21 8.05
N GLY A 268 4.35 -20.16 7.35
CA GLY A 268 5.81 -20.23 7.26
C GLY A 268 6.40 -18.99 6.61
N TYR A 269 5.81 -18.55 5.49
CA TYR A 269 6.25 -17.34 4.78
C TYR A 269 6.24 -16.08 5.64
N LYS A 270 5.17 -15.88 6.41
CA LYS A 270 5.04 -14.78 7.38
C LYS A 270 6.16 -14.82 8.43
N MET A 271 6.35 -15.98 9.05
CA MET A 271 7.35 -16.14 10.11
C MET A 271 8.78 -15.96 9.59
N VAL A 272 9.07 -16.44 8.39
CA VAL A 272 10.35 -16.22 7.72
C VAL A 272 10.67 -14.73 7.56
N PHE A 273 9.74 -13.95 6.99
CA PHE A 273 9.98 -12.51 6.79
C PHE A 273 10.07 -11.78 8.12
N ARG A 274 9.26 -12.17 9.10
CA ARG A 274 9.34 -11.65 10.47
C ARG A 274 10.72 -11.84 11.07
N THR A 275 11.24 -13.06 11.04
CA THR A 275 12.55 -13.41 11.60
C THR A 275 13.68 -12.70 10.85
N SER A 276 13.59 -12.67 9.52
CA SER A 276 14.58 -11.97 8.67
C SER A 276 14.62 -10.47 8.97
N PHE A 277 13.45 -9.81 9.06
CA PHE A 277 13.40 -8.38 9.36
C PHE A 277 13.77 -8.05 10.80
N ARG A 278 13.37 -8.88 11.77
CA ARG A 278 13.81 -8.73 13.17
C ARG A 278 15.33 -8.85 13.31
N THR A 279 15.93 -9.79 12.58
CA THR A 279 17.39 -9.92 12.52
C THR A 279 18.00 -8.60 12.05
N LEU A 280 17.57 -8.07 10.90
CA LEU A 280 18.07 -6.80 10.36
C LEU A 280 17.80 -5.59 11.27
N LEU A 281 16.66 -5.58 11.97
CA LEU A 281 16.35 -4.56 12.97
C LEU A 281 17.37 -4.61 14.10
N ASN A 282 17.72 -5.81 14.57
CA ASN A 282 18.58 -6.04 15.72
C ASN A 282 20.08 -6.06 15.43
N LEU A 283 20.51 -5.86 14.18
CA LEU A 283 21.93 -5.76 13.84
C LEU A 283 22.53 -4.48 14.42
N ASP A 284 23.47 -4.63 15.35
CA ASP A 284 24.19 -3.52 15.95
C ASP A 284 25.02 -2.76 14.91
N GLY A 285 24.93 -1.44 14.94
CA GLY A 285 25.68 -0.57 14.03
C GLY A 285 25.21 -0.57 12.57
N PHE A 286 24.23 -1.39 12.19
CA PHE A 286 23.68 -1.38 10.84
C PHE A 286 22.94 -0.06 10.56
N LYS A 287 23.35 0.65 9.49
CA LYS A 287 22.73 1.91 9.05
C LYS A 287 22.20 1.83 7.61
N GLY A 288 22.09 0.62 7.08
CA GLY A 288 21.74 0.30 5.70
C GLY A 288 20.30 0.64 5.32
N ILE A 289 19.96 0.47 4.04
CA ILE A 289 18.58 0.47 3.56
C ILE A 289 18.25 -0.95 3.12
N THR A 290 17.16 -1.49 3.68
CA THR A 290 16.62 -2.80 3.31
C THR A 290 15.46 -2.61 2.34
N PHE A 291 15.56 -3.27 1.19
CA PHE A 291 14.53 -3.37 0.18
C PHE A 291 13.93 -4.76 0.19
N LEU A 292 12.61 -4.86 0.26
CA LEU A 292 11.89 -6.09 -0.06
C LEU A 292 11.51 -6.06 -1.54
N ARG A 293 12.11 -6.93 -2.34
CA ARG A 293 11.61 -7.21 -3.70
C ARG A 293 10.43 -8.16 -3.58
N THR A 294 9.23 -7.67 -3.93
CA THR A 294 7.99 -8.42 -3.71
C THR A 294 7.90 -9.68 -4.59
N PHE A 295 6.90 -10.53 -4.33
CA PHE A 295 6.78 -11.85 -4.96
C PHE A 295 6.87 -11.76 -6.49
N SER A 296 7.79 -12.52 -7.10
CA SER A 296 7.89 -12.61 -8.56
C SER A 296 6.98 -13.74 -9.03
N PRO A 297 5.98 -13.45 -9.89
CA PRO A 297 5.04 -14.45 -10.35
C PRO A 297 5.66 -15.45 -11.33
N GLN A 298 5.05 -16.63 -11.40
CA GLN A 298 5.27 -17.63 -12.45
C GLN A 298 4.07 -17.62 -13.41
N HIS A 299 4.29 -17.96 -14.68
CA HIS A 299 3.23 -17.91 -15.71
C HIS A 299 3.06 -19.24 -16.45
N TYR A 300 2.79 -20.31 -15.71
CA TYR A 300 2.47 -21.60 -16.33
C TYR A 300 1.09 -21.57 -17.00
N GLU A 301 1.03 -22.02 -18.24
CA GLU A 301 -0.16 -22.24 -19.06
C GLU A 301 -0.20 -23.71 -19.49
N ASN A 302 -1.40 -24.23 -19.77
CA ASN A 302 -1.63 -25.60 -20.25
C ASN A 302 -1.18 -26.73 -19.30
N GLY A 303 -0.94 -26.42 -18.01
CA GLY A 303 -0.56 -27.39 -17.00
C GLY A 303 0.24 -26.74 -15.88
N GLU A 304 0.45 -27.48 -14.80
CA GLU A 304 1.43 -27.11 -13.77
C GLU A 304 2.85 -27.42 -14.27
N TRP A 305 3.86 -26.90 -13.57
CA TRP A 305 5.28 -27.11 -13.90
C TRP A 305 5.68 -28.58 -14.05
N ASN A 306 5.03 -29.49 -13.32
CA ASN A 306 5.27 -30.94 -13.36
C ASN A 306 4.22 -31.72 -14.19
N LYS A 307 3.33 -31.02 -14.90
CA LYS A 307 2.23 -31.60 -15.69
C LYS A 307 2.24 -31.09 -17.14
N GLY A 308 3.42 -30.79 -17.68
CA GLY A 308 3.59 -30.31 -19.05
C GLY A 308 3.23 -28.84 -19.28
N GLY A 309 3.08 -28.04 -18.21
CA GLY A 309 2.85 -26.61 -18.32
C GLY A 309 4.02 -25.87 -18.98
N ASN A 310 3.71 -24.78 -19.69
CA ASN A 310 4.68 -23.94 -20.39
C ASN A 310 4.27 -22.45 -20.41
N CYS A 311 5.12 -21.59 -20.97
CA CYS A 311 4.93 -20.13 -21.00
C CYS A 311 5.37 -19.56 -22.35
N MET A 312 4.63 -19.93 -23.40
CA MET A 312 5.01 -19.62 -24.79
C MET A 312 4.49 -18.28 -25.31
N ARG A 313 3.95 -17.41 -24.45
CA ARG A 313 3.49 -16.07 -24.86
C ARG A 313 4.68 -15.25 -25.35
N ARG A 314 4.45 -14.42 -26.37
CA ARG A 314 5.49 -13.58 -27.01
C ARG A 314 5.30 -12.08 -26.77
N ARG A 315 4.23 -11.71 -26.06
CA ARG A 315 3.88 -10.32 -25.75
C ARG A 315 3.33 -10.19 -24.33
N PRO A 316 3.49 -9.01 -23.70
CA PRO A 316 2.83 -8.70 -22.44
C PRO A 316 1.32 -8.84 -22.55
N ILE A 317 0.68 -9.13 -21.42
CA ILE A 317 -0.77 -9.05 -21.31
C ILE A 317 -1.17 -7.65 -20.83
N GLY A 318 -2.37 -7.19 -21.21
CA GLY A 318 -2.94 -5.96 -20.67
C GLY A 318 -3.48 -6.18 -19.26
N LYS A 319 -3.70 -5.09 -18.50
CA LYS A 319 -4.36 -5.13 -17.18
C LYS A 319 -5.70 -5.87 -17.19
N GLN A 320 -6.40 -5.88 -18.32
CA GLN A 320 -7.67 -6.59 -18.51
C GLN A 320 -7.53 -8.12 -18.52
N GLY A 321 -6.36 -8.62 -18.95
CA GLY A 321 -6.02 -10.04 -18.94
C GLY A 321 -5.25 -10.49 -17.69
N MET A 322 -4.90 -9.56 -16.79
CA MET A 322 -4.25 -9.88 -15.53
C MET A 322 -5.25 -10.59 -14.59
N GLY A 323 -5.09 -11.89 -14.42
CA GLY A 323 -5.65 -12.63 -13.30
C GLY A 323 -4.58 -12.79 -12.23
N MET A 324 -4.75 -12.20 -11.05
CA MET A 324 -3.93 -12.56 -9.90
C MET A 324 -4.56 -13.75 -9.20
N GLU A 325 -3.92 -14.90 -9.31
CA GLU A 325 -4.28 -16.10 -8.58
C GLU A 325 -4.20 -15.85 -7.07
N GLU A 326 -5.08 -16.50 -6.30
CA GLU A 326 -5.20 -16.30 -4.85
C GLU A 326 -3.85 -16.44 -4.14
N TYR A 327 -3.07 -17.46 -4.50
CA TYR A 327 -1.79 -17.70 -3.83
C TYR A 327 -0.77 -16.58 -4.04
N ILE A 328 -0.78 -15.94 -5.22
CA ILE A 328 0.10 -14.80 -5.53
C ILE A 328 -0.27 -13.61 -4.65
N LEU A 329 -1.57 -13.35 -4.48
CA LEU A 329 -2.07 -12.30 -3.58
C LEU A 329 -1.74 -12.58 -2.12
N GLU A 330 -1.84 -13.83 -1.69
CA GLU A 330 -1.47 -14.20 -0.32
C GLU A 330 0.03 -14.00 -0.06
N PHE A 331 0.92 -14.45 -0.94
CA PHE A 331 2.36 -14.15 -0.81
C PHE A 331 2.64 -12.66 -0.86
N TYR A 332 2.03 -11.93 -1.79
CA TYR A 332 2.21 -10.48 -1.94
C TYR A 332 1.84 -9.73 -0.65
N TRP A 333 0.66 -9.98 -0.09
CA TRP A 333 0.19 -9.26 1.09
C TRP A 333 0.90 -9.71 2.37
N THR A 334 1.23 -11.01 2.50
CA THR A 334 1.92 -11.54 3.68
C THR A 334 3.29 -10.87 3.89
N GLN A 335 4.12 -10.78 2.84
CA GLN A 335 5.43 -10.13 2.96
C GLN A 335 5.32 -8.61 3.17
N LEU A 336 4.31 -7.95 2.59
CA LEU A 336 4.11 -6.51 2.76
C LEU A 336 3.64 -6.15 4.17
N ALA A 337 2.84 -7.01 4.81
CA ALA A 337 2.45 -6.86 6.20
C ALA A 337 3.68 -6.88 7.12
N GLU A 338 4.57 -7.87 6.96
CA GLU A 338 5.81 -7.98 7.75
C GLU A 338 6.79 -6.84 7.42
N LEU A 339 6.89 -6.39 6.16
CA LEU A 339 7.67 -5.21 5.79
C LEU A 339 7.14 -3.94 6.48
N THR A 340 5.81 -3.80 6.56
CA THR A 340 5.16 -2.64 7.18
C THR A 340 5.44 -2.61 8.68
N ALA A 341 5.37 -3.77 9.34
CA ALA A 341 5.77 -3.92 10.74
C ALA A 341 7.24 -3.54 10.94
N ALA A 342 8.14 -4.06 10.10
CA ALA A 342 9.57 -3.76 10.18
C ALA A 342 9.89 -2.28 9.93
N LYS A 343 9.21 -1.64 8.97
CA LYS A 343 9.33 -0.21 8.69
C LYS A 343 8.91 0.64 9.89
N ARG A 344 7.82 0.24 10.57
CA ARG A 344 7.33 0.91 11.76
C ARG A 344 8.35 0.84 12.90
N GLU A 345 8.84 -0.36 13.19
CA GLU A 345 9.81 -0.59 14.27
C GLU A 345 11.16 0.06 13.98
N GLY A 346 11.65 -0.09 12.74
CA GLY A 346 12.94 0.44 12.30
C GLY A 346 13.00 1.97 12.30
N ARG A 347 11.85 2.66 12.18
CA ARG A 347 11.79 4.14 12.20
C ARG A 347 12.40 4.73 13.47
N ASN A 348 12.10 4.14 14.62
CA ASN A 348 12.61 4.61 15.92
C ASN A 348 14.12 4.39 16.05
N ARG A 349 14.70 3.49 15.24
CA ARG A 349 16.12 3.12 15.23
C ARG A 349 16.89 3.74 14.05
N GLY A 350 16.25 4.59 13.25
CA GLY A 350 16.85 5.19 12.05
C GLY A 350 17.04 4.22 10.87
N LEU A 351 16.52 3.00 10.96
CA LEU A 351 16.58 1.98 9.91
C LEU A 351 15.49 2.21 8.86
N LYS A 352 15.82 1.90 7.59
CA LYS A 352 14.94 2.15 6.45
C LYS A 352 14.58 0.86 5.75
N PHE A 353 13.29 0.52 5.80
CA PHE A 353 12.69 -0.58 5.06
C PHE A 353 11.81 -0.03 3.94
N LYS A 354 12.01 -0.53 2.71
CA LYS A 354 11.34 -0.03 1.50
C LYS A 354 10.84 -1.17 0.62
N PRO A 355 9.66 -1.04 -0.01
CA PRO A 355 9.24 -1.98 -1.03
C PRO A 355 9.96 -1.68 -2.37
N LEU A 356 10.36 -2.74 -3.05
CA LEU A 356 10.61 -2.79 -4.49
C LEU A 356 9.45 -3.63 -5.08
N ASP A 357 8.32 -2.96 -5.34
CA ASP A 357 7.04 -3.62 -5.65
C ASP A 357 6.98 -4.10 -7.11
N ALA A 358 7.55 -5.27 -7.34
CA ALA A 358 7.67 -5.87 -8.65
C ALA A 358 6.46 -6.73 -9.04
N THR A 359 5.62 -7.16 -8.10
CA THR A 359 4.66 -8.25 -8.33
C THR A 359 3.69 -7.92 -9.46
N ARG A 360 3.02 -6.76 -9.35
CA ARG A 360 1.96 -6.37 -10.30
C ARG A 360 2.50 -6.10 -11.70
N LEU A 361 3.63 -5.41 -11.83
CA LEU A 361 4.19 -5.11 -13.14
C LEU A 361 4.71 -6.37 -13.83
N MET A 362 5.23 -7.34 -13.07
CA MET A 362 5.72 -8.60 -13.63
C MET A 362 4.60 -9.59 -13.98
N MET A 363 3.44 -9.53 -13.31
CA MET A 363 2.22 -10.27 -13.72
C MET A 363 1.80 -9.98 -15.16
N LEU A 364 2.19 -8.83 -15.71
CA LEU A 364 1.87 -8.44 -17.08
C LEU A 364 2.86 -9.01 -18.10
N ARG A 365 3.89 -9.75 -17.67
CA ARG A 365 5.01 -10.17 -18.50
C ARG A 365 5.14 -11.68 -18.68
N PRO A 366 4.07 -12.43 -18.97
CA PRO A 366 4.21 -13.87 -19.23
C PRO A 366 5.15 -14.19 -20.40
N ASP A 367 5.43 -13.21 -21.26
CA ASP A 367 6.38 -13.29 -22.37
C ASP A 367 7.86 -13.26 -21.97
N GLY A 368 8.18 -12.87 -20.75
CA GLY A 368 9.56 -12.64 -20.31
C GLY A 368 10.35 -13.87 -19.85
N HIS A 369 9.71 -15.04 -19.79
CA HIS A 369 10.30 -16.26 -19.23
C HIS A 369 11.15 -17.03 -20.26
N PRO A 370 12.18 -17.80 -19.83
CA PRO A 370 12.94 -18.67 -20.71
C PRO A 370 12.11 -19.74 -21.40
N SER A 371 11.08 -20.28 -20.73
CA SER A 371 10.36 -21.46 -21.19
C SER A 371 11.35 -22.61 -21.46
N HIS A 372 11.44 -23.12 -22.70
CA HIS A 372 12.40 -24.16 -23.08
C HIS A 372 13.76 -23.59 -23.53
N TYR A 373 13.92 -22.27 -23.62
CA TYR A 373 15.11 -21.61 -24.17
C TYR A 373 16.20 -21.35 -23.12
N GLY A 374 16.37 -22.24 -22.14
CA GLY A 374 17.46 -22.18 -21.14
C GLY A 374 18.55 -23.24 -21.34
N HIS A 375 18.46 -24.03 -22.42
CA HIS A 375 19.25 -25.24 -22.64
C HIS A 375 19.57 -25.42 -24.12
N GLY A 376 20.60 -26.20 -24.43
CA GLY A 376 20.99 -26.52 -25.82
C GLY A 376 19.84 -27.14 -26.62
N PRO A 377 19.68 -26.84 -27.93
CA PRO A 377 18.62 -27.42 -28.77
C PRO A 377 18.61 -28.95 -28.86
N ARG A 378 19.71 -29.61 -28.46
CA ARG A 378 19.88 -31.07 -28.44
C ARG A 378 19.65 -31.68 -27.05
N GLU A 379 19.44 -30.86 -26.02
CA GLU A 379 19.14 -31.34 -24.67
C GLU A 379 17.64 -31.67 -24.55
N ASN A 380 17.33 -32.87 -24.06
CA ASN A 380 15.95 -33.31 -23.87
C ASN A 380 15.37 -32.72 -22.58
N VAL A 381 14.87 -31.48 -22.66
CA VAL A 381 14.31 -30.76 -21.50
C VAL A 381 12.79 -30.76 -21.55
N THR A 382 12.17 -31.50 -20.64
CA THR A 382 10.71 -31.71 -20.58
C THR A 382 9.98 -30.65 -19.75
N ILE A 383 10.67 -29.93 -18.88
CA ILE A 383 10.08 -28.92 -17.98
C ILE A 383 10.42 -27.52 -18.49
N ALA A 384 9.39 -26.72 -18.77
CA ALA A 384 9.56 -25.32 -19.11
C ALA A 384 9.87 -24.47 -17.87
N ASP A 385 10.83 -23.56 -17.97
CA ASP A 385 11.09 -22.55 -16.95
C ASP A 385 10.16 -21.35 -17.14
N CYS A 386 9.09 -21.32 -16.34
CA CYS A 386 8.13 -20.23 -16.30
C CYS A 386 8.20 -19.45 -14.99
N VAL A 387 9.35 -19.53 -14.32
CA VAL A 387 9.62 -18.90 -13.02
C VAL A 387 10.67 -17.81 -13.18
N HIS A 388 11.82 -18.13 -13.78
CA HIS A 388 12.92 -17.18 -13.98
C HIS A 388 12.68 -16.28 -15.17
N TRP A 389 13.50 -15.25 -15.33
CA TRP A 389 13.38 -14.25 -16.38
C TRP A 389 14.58 -14.30 -17.31
N CYS A 390 14.30 -14.18 -18.62
CA CYS A 390 15.36 -14.02 -19.62
C CYS A 390 16.22 -12.78 -19.30
N LEU A 391 17.52 -12.88 -19.60
CA LEU A 391 18.48 -11.79 -19.57
C LEU A 391 19.09 -11.59 -20.97
N PRO A 392 18.97 -10.40 -21.59
CA PRO A 392 18.16 -9.23 -21.16
C PRO A 392 16.65 -9.54 -21.13
N GLY A 393 15.88 -8.73 -20.40
CA GLY A 393 14.43 -8.96 -20.30
C GLY A 393 13.70 -8.10 -19.26
N PRO A 394 12.42 -8.40 -18.98
CA PRO A 394 11.58 -7.57 -18.09
C PRO A 394 12.14 -7.35 -16.68
N ILE A 395 13.01 -8.25 -16.21
CA ILE A 395 13.66 -8.16 -14.90
C ILE A 395 14.59 -6.94 -14.77
N ASP A 396 15.08 -6.39 -15.88
CA ASP A 396 15.90 -5.17 -15.90
C ASP A 396 15.16 -3.98 -15.27
N THR A 397 13.82 -3.95 -15.39
CA THR A 397 12.96 -2.93 -14.76
C THR A 397 13.09 -2.90 -13.23
N TRP A 398 13.44 -4.00 -12.57
CA TRP A 398 13.65 -3.99 -11.12
C TRP A 398 14.86 -3.13 -10.75
N ASN A 399 15.91 -3.17 -11.57
CA ASN A 399 17.12 -2.38 -11.39
C ASN A 399 16.93 -0.92 -11.86
N GLU A 400 16.09 -0.69 -12.87
CA GLU A 400 15.60 0.67 -13.18
C GLU A 400 14.91 1.30 -11.96
N ALA A 401 13.99 0.58 -11.32
CA ALA A 401 13.30 1.08 -10.14
C ALA A 401 14.27 1.35 -8.98
N LEU A 402 15.27 0.48 -8.76
CA LEU A 402 16.32 0.72 -7.75
C LEU A 402 17.10 2.01 -8.01
N LEU A 403 17.50 2.29 -9.26
CA LEU A 403 18.16 3.55 -9.63
C LEU A 403 17.29 4.77 -9.26
N GLN A 404 16.01 4.73 -9.60
CA GLN A 404 15.08 5.83 -9.35
C GLN A 404 14.82 6.05 -7.87
N ILE A 405 14.69 4.97 -7.08
CA ILE A 405 14.57 5.07 -5.63
C ILE A 405 15.86 5.64 -5.03
N GLY A 406 17.02 5.20 -5.51
CA GLY A 406 18.33 5.71 -5.11
C GLY A 406 18.41 7.22 -5.26
N LYS A 407 18.10 7.74 -6.45
CA LYS A 407 18.12 9.18 -6.76
C LYS A 407 17.23 10.00 -5.82
N ARG A 408 16.04 9.49 -5.50
CA ARG A 408 15.12 10.15 -4.56
C ARG A 408 15.63 10.16 -3.12
N THR A 409 16.49 9.21 -2.76
CA THR A 409 17.10 9.14 -1.42
C THR A 409 18.38 9.92 -1.25
N CYS A 410 19.06 10.25 -2.36
CA CYS A 410 20.30 11.00 -2.40
C CYS A 410 20.16 12.09 -3.48
N PRO A 411 19.55 13.25 -3.18
CA PRO A 411 19.55 14.36 -4.14
C PRO A 411 21.00 14.72 -4.49
N ASP A 412 21.23 14.88 -5.78
CA ASP A 412 22.53 15.02 -6.41
C ASP A 412 23.41 16.10 -5.75
N VAL A 413 24.66 15.75 -5.44
CA VAL A 413 25.65 16.64 -4.81
C VAL A 413 26.24 17.62 -5.85
N SER A 414 25.94 17.42 -7.14
CA SER A 414 26.39 18.30 -8.22
C SER A 414 25.93 19.76 -8.06
N SER A 415 24.75 20.02 -7.47
CA SER A 415 24.27 21.40 -7.27
C SER A 415 25.02 22.16 -6.16
N LYS A 416 25.64 21.44 -5.21
CA LYS A 416 26.42 22.02 -4.11
C LYS A 416 27.84 22.42 -4.53
N ARG A 417 28.44 21.74 -5.52
CA ARG A 417 29.78 22.11 -6.02
C ARG A 417 29.76 23.42 -6.82
N LEU A 418 28.68 23.68 -7.57
CA LEU A 418 28.54 24.94 -8.29
C LEU A 418 28.32 26.13 -7.34
N SER A 419 27.56 25.93 -6.25
CA SER A 419 27.37 26.97 -5.23
C SER A 419 28.64 27.24 -4.41
N LEU A 420 29.50 26.23 -4.16
CA LEU A 420 30.80 26.43 -3.49
C LEU A 420 31.84 27.12 -4.39
N LEU A 421 31.80 26.89 -5.70
CA LEU A 421 32.64 27.61 -6.67
C LEU A 421 32.18 29.06 -6.86
N ILE A 422 30.86 29.31 -6.82
CA ILE A 422 30.29 30.66 -6.87
C ILE A 422 30.53 31.41 -5.55
N LEU A 423 30.44 30.75 -4.38
CA LEU A 423 30.77 31.38 -3.08
C LEU A 423 32.26 31.71 -2.94
N SER A 424 33.15 30.87 -3.46
CA SER A 424 34.60 31.15 -3.43
C SER A 424 35.00 32.28 -4.39
N PHE A 425 34.26 32.48 -5.48
CA PHE A 425 34.42 33.65 -6.36
C PHE A 425 33.79 34.93 -5.77
N LEU A 426 32.67 34.83 -5.04
CA LEU A 426 31.99 35.98 -4.43
C LEU A 426 32.64 36.47 -3.12
N LEU A 427 33.41 35.62 -2.43
CA LEU A 427 34.15 36.01 -1.21
C LEU A 427 35.48 36.74 -1.48
N LEU A 428 35.90 36.85 -2.75
CA LEU A 428 37.14 37.56 -3.16
C LEU A 428 36.87 38.93 -3.79
N SER A 429 35.61 39.36 -3.94
CA SER A 429 35.26 40.69 -4.43
C SER A 429 34.38 41.45 -3.43
N THR A 430 35.03 42.37 -2.74
CA THR A 430 34.50 43.60 -2.09
C THR A 430 33.87 43.52 -0.69
N PRO A 431 34.37 44.33 0.26
CA PRO A 431 33.82 44.54 1.59
C PRO A 431 32.75 45.64 1.53
N PHE A 432 31.56 45.35 1.03
CA PHE A 432 30.43 46.28 1.06
C PHE A 432 29.15 45.48 0.92
N PHE A 433 28.57 45.02 2.04
CA PHE A 433 27.13 44.73 2.18
C PHE A 433 26.84 44.35 3.66
N CYS A 434 27.17 45.27 4.57
CA CYS A 434 26.30 45.47 5.73
C CYS A 434 25.06 46.21 5.21
N LEU A 435 23.87 45.81 5.67
CA LEU A 435 22.54 46.29 5.24
C LEU A 435 21.93 45.54 4.04
N TYR A 436 21.73 44.23 4.17
CA TYR A 436 20.45 43.61 3.80
C TYR A 436 20.44 42.17 4.29
N ASN A 437 19.68 41.88 5.34
CA ASN A 437 18.99 40.61 5.62
C ASN A 437 18.50 40.61 7.08
N TYR A 438 17.43 41.37 7.32
CA TYR A 438 16.40 40.93 8.25
C TYR A 438 15.47 39.97 7.49
N SER A 439 15.05 38.91 8.17
CA SER A 439 14.20 37.80 7.70
C SER A 439 14.94 36.64 7.06
N PHE A 440 15.36 35.66 7.86
CA PHE A 440 15.21 34.23 7.55
C PHE A 440 15.60 33.37 8.77
N SER A 441 14.62 33.11 9.65
CA SER A 441 14.56 31.96 10.58
C SER A 441 13.26 32.10 11.38
N PRO A 442 12.28 31.20 11.18
CA PRO A 442 12.34 29.93 11.89
C PRO A 442 12.00 28.74 11.00
N TRP A 443 12.87 28.38 10.06
CA TRP A 443 12.84 27.07 9.38
C TRP A 443 13.69 26.05 10.15
N ARG A 444 13.28 25.74 11.39
CA ARG A 444 13.86 24.59 12.10
C ARG A 444 12.88 23.93 13.09
N ARG A 445 11.57 23.97 12.79
CA ARG A 445 10.54 23.11 13.41
C ARG A 445 9.53 22.48 12.46
N ASP A 446 9.49 22.85 11.17
CA ASP A 446 8.48 22.32 10.23
C ASP A 446 8.93 21.13 9.36
N MET A 447 10.14 20.60 9.56
CA MET A 447 10.62 19.41 8.83
C MET A 447 10.37 18.07 9.54
N GLU A 448 9.53 18.06 10.58
CA GLU A 448 9.20 16.84 11.34
C GLU A 448 7.71 16.44 11.23
N LEU A 449 6.87 17.31 10.63
CA LEU A 449 5.42 17.09 10.50
C LEU A 449 4.96 16.59 9.12
N VAL A 450 5.80 16.64 8.08
CA VAL A 450 5.37 16.36 6.69
C VAL A 450 5.54 14.88 6.25
N TYR A 451 6.15 14.00 7.06
CA TYR A 451 6.38 12.59 6.66
C TYR A 451 5.65 11.54 7.54
N ARG A 452 4.60 11.93 8.27
CA ARG A 452 3.81 11.02 9.14
C ARG A 452 2.66 10.28 8.46
N ARG A 453 2.39 10.46 7.17
CA ARG A 453 1.18 9.90 6.54
C ARG A 453 1.30 8.43 6.12
N SER A 454 0.31 7.67 6.60
CA SER A 454 -0.25 6.37 6.18
C SER A 454 0.51 5.07 6.51
N SER A 455 -0.06 4.34 7.47
CA SER A 455 0.12 2.92 7.77
C SER A 455 -0.65 1.98 6.81
N LEU A 456 -1.31 2.53 5.80
CA LEU A 456 -2.07 1.81 4.78
C LEU A 456 -1.51 2.08 3.37
N PRO A 457 -1.58 1.10 2.44
CA PRO A 457 -1.30 1.34 1.02
C PRO A 457 -2.22 2.45 0.54
N SER A 458 -1.64 3.57 0.11
CA SER A 458 -2.38 4.79 -0.15
C SER A 458 -3.45 4.59 -1.25
N SER A 459 -4.69 4.98 -0.95
CA SER A 459 -5.82 5.14 -1.88
C SER A 459 -5.61 6.25 -2.94
N ARG A 460 -4.42 6.88 -2.99
CA ARG A 460 -4.02 7.95 -3.92
C ARG A 460 -4.14 7.60 -5.41
N ALA A 461 -4.35 6.34 -5.76
CA ALA A 461 -4.52 5.90 -7.15
C ALA A 461 -5.85 6.34 -7.80
N PHE A 462 -6.81 6.87 -7.03
CA PHE A 462 -8.09 7.36 -7.56
C PHE A 462 -8.03 8.85 -7.83
N GLY A 463 -7.88 9.20 -9.11
CA GLY A 463 -7.89 10.57 -9.58
C GLY A 463 -9.17 11.31 -9.20
N LEU A 464 -9.11 12.07 -8.11
CA LEU A 464 -9.89 13.29 -7.97
C LEU A 464 -9.20 14.36 -8.81
N VAL A 465 -9.86 14.73 -9.89
CA VAL A 465 -9.55 15.93 -10.65
C VAL A 465 -9.75 17.12 -9.71
N ASN A 466 -8.69 17.87 -9.47
CA ASN A 466 -8.57 19.11 -8.68
C ASN A 466 -8.54 19.02 -7.13
N GLN A 467 -7.30 19.12 -6.63
CA GLN A 467 -6.81 19.87 -5.45
C GLN A 467 -7.01 19.38 -4.00
N CYS A 468 -7.90 18.44 -3.65
CA CYS A 468 -7.97 17.96 -2.26
C CYS A 468 -8.16 16.44 -2.08
N ASP A 469 -7.27 15.82 -1.28
CA ASP A 469 -7.49 14.50 -0.69
C ASP A 469 -8.42 14.61 0.54
N MET A 470 -9.70 14.25 0.35
CA MET A 470 -10.76 14.35 1.37
C MET A 470 -10.68 13.27 2.45
N PHE A 471 -9.89 12.22 2.26
CA PHE A 471 -9.86 11.04 3.13
C PHE A 471 -8.68 11.04 4.10
N SER A 472 -7.76 11.99 3.94
CA SER A 472 -6.63 12.19 4.85
C SER A 472 -6.74 13.53 5.57
N GLY A 473 -6.79 13.50 6.90
CA GLY A 473 -7.17 14.64 7.71
C GLY A 473 -7.06 14.34 9.19
N ASP A 474 -7.67 15.19 10.00
CA ASP A 474 -7.74 15.05 11.46
C ASP A 474 -9.18 15.32 11.90
N TRP A 475 -9.63 14.64 12.96
CA TRP A 475 -10.86 15.03 13.64
C TRP A 475 -10.63 16.29 14.45
N VAL A 476 -11.52 17.27 14.27
CA VAL A 476 -11.47 18.55 14.98
C VAL A 476 -12.82 18.82 15.67
N PRO A 477 -12.83 19.55 16.80
CA PRO A 477 -14.08 19.92 17.46
C PRO A 477 -15.01 20.72 16.53
N GLN A 478 -16.29 20.40 16.53
CA GLN A 478 -17.34 21.14 15.83
C GLN A 478 -18.35 21.71 16.82
N VAL A 479 -18.39 23.04 16.90
CA VAL A 479 -19.27 23.77 17.83
C VAL A 479 -20.75 23.65 17.44
N LYS A 480 -21.06 23.54 16.14
CA LYS A 480 -22.44 23.49 15.61
C LYS A 480 -23.01 22.07 15.47
N ALA A 481 -22.32 21.05 15.99
CA ALA A 481 -22.79 19.67 15.95
C ALA A 481 -23.58 19.33 17.24
N PRO A 482 -24.51 18.35 17.19
CA PRO A 482 -24.89 17.56 16.01
C PRO A 482 -25.79 18.33 15.03
N TYR A 483 -25.86 17.90 13.76
CA TYR A 483 -26.72 18.52 12.74
C TYR A 483 -28.21 18.23 12.94
N TYR A 484 -28.53 17.18 13.68
CA TYR A 484 -29.87 16.72 14.00
C TYR A 484 -29.86 16.06 15.38
N THR A 485 -31.03 15.73 15.92
CA THR A 485 -31.16 15.06 17.23
C THR A 485 -31.97 13.78 17.10
N ASN A 486 -32.08 13.01 18.19
CA ASN A 486 -32.95 11.84 18.28
C ASN A 486 -34.45 12.18 18.17
N GLU A 487 -34.82 13.45 18.25
CA GLU A 487 -36.19 13.95 18.07
C GLU A 487 -36.48 14.35 16.62
N THR A 488 -35.44 14.42 15.77
CA THR A 488 -35.60 14.72 14.35
C THR A 488 -36.43 13.62 13.68
N LYS A 489 -37.35 14.02 12.81
CA LYS A 489 -38.31 13.13 12.13
C LYS A 489 -37.65 12.31 11.02
N CYS A 490 -36.73 11.41 11.39
CA CYS A 490 -35.92 10.64 10.43
C CYS A 490 -35.79 9.14 10.72
N GLN A 491 -36.61 8.59 11.63
CA GLN A 491 -36.68 7.15 11.98
C GLN A 491 -35.30 6.50 12.17
N ILE A 492 -34.60 6.89 13.24
CA ILE A 492 -33.35 6.25 13.66
C ILE A 492 -33.65 4.84 14.21
N ASP A 493 -32.90 3.82 13.77
CA ASP A 493 -32.99 2.47 14.34
C ASP A 493 -32.64 2.52 15.83
N ASP A 494 -33.45 1.88 16.67
CA ASP A 494 -33.26 1.88 18.12
C ASP A 494 -31.84 1.48 18.52
N ARG A 495 -31.20 0.54 17.81
CA ARG A 495 -29.83 0.09 18.10
C ARG A 495 -28.76 1.15 17.86
N GLN A 496 -29.09 2.20 17.12
CA GLN A 496 -28.20 3.31 16.76
C GLN A 496 -28.60 4.60 17.49
N ASN A 497 -29.78 4.62 18.14
CA ASN A 497 -30.28 5.77 18.88
C ASN A 497 -29.74 5.80 20.32
N CYS A 498 -28.44 6.05 20.45
CA CYS A 498 -27.72 5.97 21.72
C CYS A 498 -28.28 6.92 22.79
N ILE A 499 -28.82 8.07 22.39
CA ILE A 499 -29.42 9.05 23.30
C ILE A 499 -30.75 8.57 23.86
N LYS A 500 -31.61 7.94 23.04
CA LYS A 500 -32.89 7.35 23.49
C LYS A 500 -32.70 6.36 24.64
N PHE A 501 -31.59 5.63 24.65
CA PHE A 501 -31.27 4.64 25.68
C PHE A 501 -30.31 5.15 26.77
N GLY A 502 -30.18 6.47 26.91
CA GLY A 502 -29.57 7.08 28.09
C GLY A 502 -28.04 7.12 28.08
N ARG A 503 -27.41 7.12 26.90
CA ARG A 503 -25.96 7.35 26.80
C ARG A 503 -25.59 8.73 27.39
N PRO A 504 -24.74 8.79 28.44
CA PRO A 504 -24.49 10.03 29.17
C PRO A 504 -23.43 10.93 28.50
N ASP A 505 -22.46 10.34 27.80
CA ASP A 505 -21.42 11.10 27.10
C ASP A 505 -21.92 11.55 25.72
N THR A 506 -21.88 12.86 25.47
CA THR A 506 -22.36 13.46 24.20
C THR A 506 -21.26 14.06 23.35
N GLU A 507 -20.03 14.10 23.86
CA GLU A 507 -18.87 14.71 23.19
C GLU A 507 -18.49 14.03 21.88
N PHE A 508 -18.82 12.74 21.71
CA PHE A 508 -18.58 12.01 20.46
C PHE A 508 -19.32 12.62 19.25
N MET A 509 -20.43 13.34 19.49
CA MET A 509 -21.18 14.05 18.44
C MET A 509 -20.52 15.37 18.02
N LYS A 510 -19.60 15.92 18.82
CA LYS A 510 -19.04 17.26 18.64
C LYS A 510 -17.74 17.28 17.83
N TRP A 511 -17.59 16.34 16.90
CA TRP A 511 -16.39 16.19 16.08
C TRP A 511 -16.75 16.25 14.59
N ARG A 512 -15.92 16.94 13.82
CA ARG A 512 -15.96 16.91 12.35
C ARG A 512 -14.64 16.49 11.77
N TRP A 513 -14.70 15.91 10.59
CA TRP A 513 -13.50 15.61 9.84
C TRP A 513 -12.98 16.84 9.11
N LYS A 514 -11.70 17.13 9.27
CA LYS A 514 -11.00 18.17 8.53
C LYS A 514 -9.87 17.56 7.70
N PRO A 515 -10.01 17.46 6.37
CA PRO A 515 -8.91 17.09 5.50
C PRO A 515 -7.70 18.01 5.68
N SER A 516 -6.48 17.49 5.61
CA SER A 516 -5.30 18.35 5.82
C SER A 516 -4.97 19.24 4.61
N GLN A 517 -5.65 19.04 3.47
CA GLN A 517 -5.38 19.77 2.23
C GLN A 517 -6.46 20.77 1.85
N CYS A 518 -7.64 20.70 2.47
CA CYS A 518 -8.74 21.61 2.22
C CYS A 518 -9.70 21.63 3.40
N GLU A 519 -10.54 22.67 3.44
CA GLU A 519 -11.68 22.71 4.34
C GLU A 519 -12.91 22.13 3.65
N LEU A 520 -13.60 21.21 4.34
CA LEU A 520 -14.92 20.78 3.92
C LEU A 520 -15.96 21.74 4.53
N PRO A 521 -16.83 22.38 3.75
CA PRO A 521 -17.94 23.12 4.32
C PRO A 521 -18.83 22.17 5.15
N PRO A 522 -19.53 22.68 6.19
CA PRO A 522 -20.51 21.88 6.92
C PRO A 522 -21.54 21.26 5.99
N PHE A 523 -22.14 20.14 6.42
CA PHE A 523 -23.20 19.51 5.64
C PHE A 523 -24.33 20.50 5.35
N ASN A 524 -24.75 20.60 4.09
CA ASN A 524 -25.86 21.43 3.65
C ASN A 524 -26.88 20.56 2.92
N ALA A 525 -28.02 20.33 3.57
CA ALA A 525 -29.07 19.44 3.09
C ALA A 525 -29.70 19.92 1.77
N THR A 526 -29.99 21.22 1.66
CA THR A 526 -30.52 21.82 0.43
C THR A 526 -29.54 21.66 -0.73
N LEU A 527 -28.25 21.95 -0.51
CA LEU A 527 -27.23 21.76 -1.54
C LEU A 527 -27.12 20.29 -1.97
N PHE A 528 -27.17 19.35 -1.02
CA PHE A 528 -27.18 17.92 -1.34
C PHE A 528 -28.36 17.59 -2.25
N LEU A 529 -29.57 17.97 -1.84
CA LEU A 529 -30.81 17.71 -2.57
C LEU A 529 -30.83 18.37 -3.96
N GLU A 530 -30.27 19.57 -4.10
CA GLU A 530 -30.10 20.24 -5.41
C GLU A 530 -29.12 19.48 -6.32
N LEU A 531 -27.98 19.02 -5.80
CA LEU A 531 -27.01 18.25 -6.58
C LEU A 531 -27.59 16.91 -7.09
N VAL A 532 -28.54 16.33 -6.35
CA VAL A 532 -29.24 15.09 -6.70
C VAL A 532 -30.65 15.31 -7.27
N ARG A 533 -31.03 16.55 -7.58
CA ARG A 533 -32.34 16.87 -8.15
C ARG A 533 -32.58 16.09 -9.44
N GLY A 534 -33.72 15.42 -9.54
CA GLY A 534 -34.09 14.58 -10.68
C GLY A 534 -33.27 13.31 -10.83
N LYS A 535 -32.54 12.90 -9.78
CA LYS A 535 -31.66 11.71 -9.80
C LYS A 535 -32.08 10.67 -8.76
N SER A 536 -31.39 9.54 -8.78
CA SER A 536 -31.59 8.44 -7.86
C SER A 536 -30.28 7.94 -7.27
N LEU A 537 -30.29 7.61 -5.97
CA LEU A 537 -29.15 7.09 -5.22
C LEU A 537 -29.54 5.80 -4.49
N ALA A 538 -28.76 4.74 -4.67
CA ALA A 538 -28.94 3.46 -4.00
C ALA A 538 -27.77 3.14 -3.06
N PHE A 539 -28.07 2.75 -1.83
CA PHE A 539 -27.15 2.02 -0.97
C PHE A 539 -27.36 0.52 -1.17
N ILE A 540 -26.30 -0.24 -1.42
CA ILE A 540 -26.34 -1.71 -1.53
C ILE A 540 -25.34 -2.27 -0.52
N GLY A 541 -25.81 -3.09 0.41
CA GLY A 541 -24.90 -3.67 1.37
C GLY A 541 -25.48 -4.24 2.64
N ASP A 542 -24.61 -4.28 3.64
CA ASP A 542 -24.88 -4.74 4.99
C ASP A 542 -25.49 -3.65 5.89
N SER A 543 -25.54 -3.93 7.19
CA SER A 543 -26.08 -3.03 8.20
C SER A 543 -25.36 -1.69 8.32
N LEU A 544 -24.09 -1.61 7.93
CA LEU A 544 -23.36 -0.33 7.90
C LEU A 544 -23.75 0.52 6.69
N ALA A 545 -24.15 -0.09 5.56
CA ALA A 545 -24.75 0.64 4.45
C ALA A 545 -26.11 1.25 4.87
N ARG A 546 -26.91 0.50 5.64
CA ARG A 546 -28.15 1.02 6.23
C ARG A 546 -27.88 2.15 7.23
N ASN A 547 -26.90 1.98 8.12
CA ASN A 547 -26.53 3.00 9.12
C ASN A 547 -26.11 4.32 8.44
N GLN A 548 -25.34 4.26 7.34
CA GLN A 548 -24.99 5.44 6.54
C GLN A 548 -26.20 6.08 5.88
N MET A 549 -27.10 5.27 5.31
CA MET A 549 -28.33 5.75 4.69
C MET A 549 -29.24 6.44 5.71
N GLN A 550 -29.40 5.89 6.92
CA GLN A 550 -30.20 6.50 7.98
C GLN A 550 -29.61 7.84 8.44
N SER A 551 -28.28 7.93 8.58
CA SER A 551 -27.59 9.22 8.78
C SER A 551 -27.96 10.21 7.67
N LEU A 552 -27.94 9.79 6.40
CA LEU A 552 -28.27 10.67 5.28
C LEU A 552 -29.73 11.15 5.37
N VAL A 553 -30.70 10.26 5.62
CA VAL A 553 -32.11 10.64 5.79
C VAL A 553 -32.28 11.67 6.90
N CYS A 554 -31.59 11.49 8.04
CA CYS A 554 -31.62 12.46 9.13
C CYS A 554 -30.98 13.80 8.79
N LEU A 555 -29.84 13.78 8.10
CA LEU A 555 -29.18 15.01 7.62
C LEU A 555 -30.06 15.78 6.63
N LEU A 556 -30.84 15.08 5.80
CA LEU A 556 -31.72 15.70 4.80
C LEU A 556 -33.03 16.23 5.39
N ALA A 557 -33.46 15.73 6.55
CA ALA A 557 -34.70 16.14 7.22
C ALA A 557 -34.74 17.63 7.61
N SER A 558 -33.59 18.31 7.67
CA SER A 558 -33.54 19.77 7.88
C SER A 558 -34.01 20.58 6.66
N ALA A 559 -34.09 19.96 5.48
CA ALA A 559 -34.48 20.63 4.23
C ALA A 559 -35.72 20.02 3.58
N ALA A 560 -35.93 18.70 3.67
CA ALA A 560 -37.13 18.06 3.12
C ALA A 560 -37.42 16.71 3.80
N ASP A 561 -38.69 16.41 3.97
CA ASP A 561 -39.17 15.10 4.44
C ASP A 561 -39.39 14.15 3.24
N PRO A 562 -38.87 12.91 3.28
CA PRO A 562 -39.21 11.91 2.28
C PRO A 562 -40.58 11.27 2.55
N VAL A 563 -41.19 10.74 1.49
CA VAL A 563 -42.30 9.79 1.57
C VAL A 563 -41.79 8.38 1.27
N ASP A 564 -42.22 7.39 2.07
CA ASP A 564 -41.97 5.98 1.74
C ASP A 564 -42.74 5.62 0.47
N ASN A 565 -42.01 5.23 -0.57
CA ASN A 565 -42.54 4.86 -1.87
C ASN A 565 -42.07 3.44 -2.25
N SER A 566 -41.89 2.59 -1.25
CA SER A 566 -41.59 1.16 -1.42
C SER A 566 -42.80 0.45 -2.03
N TYR A 567 -42.60 -0.19 -3.17
CA TYR A 567 -43.67 -0.89 -3.92
C TYR A 567 -43.63 -2.42 -3.78
N THR A 568 -42.72 -2.96 -2.97
CA THR A 568 -42.64 -4.39 -2.65
C THR A 568 -42.71 -4.61 -1.15
N ALA A 569 -43.28 -5.75 -0.76
CA ALA A 569 -43.33 -6.20 0.63
C ALA A 569 -41.98 -6.75 1.13
N ASP A 570 -41.00 -7.03 0.26
CA ASP A 570 -39.69 -7.58 0.67
C ASP A 570 -38.97 -6.59 1.61
N PRO A 571 -38.69 -6.96 2.88
CA PRO A 571 -38.02 -6.10 3.85
C PRO A 571 -36.57 -5.74 3.47
N ARG A 572 -35.98 -6.43 2.50
CA ARG A 572 -34.63 -6.15 2.00
C ARG A 572 -34.56 -4.96 1.06
N PHE A 573 -35.69 -4.39 0.64
CA PHE A 573 -35.73 -3.21 -0.21
C PHE A 573 -36.62 -2.12 0.40
N ARG A 574 -36.09 -0.91 0.51
CA ARG A 574 -36.88 0.28 0.87
C ARG A 574 -36.50 1.46 -0.02
N LEU A 575 -37.48 2.30 -0.30
CA LEU A 575 -37.35 3.45 -1.20
C LEU A 575 -38.03 4.68 -0.58
N TRP A 576 -37.29 5.78 -0.55
CA TRP A 576 -37.73 7.10 -0.10
C TRP A 576 -37.74 8.07 -1.28
N PHE A 577 -38.82 8.84 -1.41
CA PHE A 577 -38.96 9.84 -2.47
C PHE A 577 -39.09 11.25 -1.88
N TYR A 578 -38.22 12.15 -2.31
CA TYR A 578 -38.23 13.57 -1.96
C TYR A 578 -38.90 14.34 -3.11
N ALA A 579 -40.20 14.58 -2.97
CA ALA A 579 -41.05 15.08 -4.05
C ALA A 579 -40.58 16.43 -4.63
N GLU A 580 -40.21 17.38 -3.77
CA GLU A 580 -39.77 18.72 -4.17
C GLU A 580 -38.49 18.72 -5.03
N TYR A 581 -37.67 17.69 -4.89
CA TYR A 581 -36.39 17.55 -5.59
C TYR A 581 -36.44 16.48 -6.68
N ASN A 582 -37.57 15.77 -6.83
CA ASN A 582 -37.67 14.58 -7.67
C ASN A 582 -36.46 13.63 -7.45
N PHE A 583 -36.12 13.42 -6.18
CA PHE A 583 -34.96 12.63 -5.78
C PHE A 583 -35.41 11.32 -5.14
N THR A 584 -34.84 10.21 -5.61
CA THR A 584 -35.13 8.87 -5.09
C THR A 584 -33.92 8.32 -4.33
N LEU A 585 -34.11 7.97 -3.08
CA LEU A 585 -33.12 7.29 -2.24
C LEU A 585 -33.59 5.85 -1.98
N ALA A 586 -32.70 4.86 -2.14
CA ALA A 586 -33.03 3.47 -1.87
C ALA A 586 -31.96 2.76 -1.04
N ILE A 587 -32.37 1.72 -0.31
CA ILE A 587 -31.49 0.76 0.34
C ILE A 587 -31.84 -0.66 -0.14
N PHE A 588 -30.80 -1.41 -0.51
CA PHE A 588 -30.85 -2.82 -0.81
C PHE A 588 -30.03 -3.59 0.23
N TRP A 589 -30.72 -4.35 1.07
CA TRP A 589 -30.10 -5.24 2.05
C TRP A 589 -29.55 -6.47 1.34
N SER A 590 -28.25 -6.46 1.10
CA SER A 590 -27.50 -7.56 0.49
C SER A 590 -26.15 -7.65 1.17
N VAL A 591 -26.12 -8.41 2.27
CA VAL A 591 -24.99 -8.45 3.22
C VAL A 591 -23.68 -8.97 2.61
N HIS A 592 -23.77 -9.80 1.57
CA HIS A 592 -22.62 -10.32 0.82
C HIS A 592 -22.57 -9.84 -0.63
N LEU A 593 -23.49 -8.98 -1.07
CA LEU A 593 -23.64 -8.47 -2.45
C LEU A 593 -24.00 -9.52 -3.53
N VAL A 594 -23.57 -10.77 -3.33
CA VAL A 594 -23.92 -11.95 -4.14
C VAL A 594 -25.11 -12.68 -3.54
N LYS A 595 -25.74 -13.53 -4.35
CA LYS A 595 -26.82 -14.40 -3.88
C LYS A 595 -26.32 -15.23 -2.70
N SER A 596 -27.08 -15.16 -1.62
CA SER A 596 -26.78 -15.83 -0.36
C SER A 596 -28.02 -16.47 0.21
N GLU A 597 -27.87 -17.66 0.79
CA GLU A 597 -28.92 -18.36 1.53
C GLU A 597 -28.38 -18.94 2.83
N ASP A 598 -29.28 -19.33 3.73
CA ASP A 598 -28.88 -20.04 4.94
C ASP A 598 -28.24 -21.37 4.55
N ALA A 599 -27.04 -21.64 5.09
CA ALA A 599 -26.35 -22.87 4.74
C ALA A 599 -27.08 -24.09 5.32
N ASP A 600 -27.00 -25.22 4.60
CA ASP A 600 -27.52 -26.50 5.06
C ASP A 600 -26.99 -26.83 6.46
N ALA A 601 -27.92 -27.08 7.39
CA ALA A 601 -27.62 -27.45 8.78
C ALA A 601 -26.77 -28.74 8.86
N ASN A 602 -26.77 -29.56 7.80
CA ASN A 602 -25.89 -30.71 7.70
C ASN A 602 -24.43 -30.33 7.39
N ILE A 603 -24.12 -29.10 6.97
CA ILE A 603 -22.75 -28.64 6.72
C ILE A 603 -22.19 -27.90 7.95
N TYR A 604 -23.05 -27.24 8.74
CA TYR A 604 -22.71 -26.51 9.97
C TYR A 604 -23.83 -26.51 11.02
N PRO A 605 -23.51 -26.42 12.32
CA PRO A 605 -24.49 -25.96 13.32
C PRO A 605 -24.73 -24.45 13.14
N LEU A 606 -25.95 -24.08 12.72
CA LEU A 606 -26.65 -22.76 12.74
C LEU A 606 -25.80 -21.45 12.65
N THR A 607 -26.23 -20.54 11.75
CA THR A 607 -25.72 -19.17 11.44
C THR A 607 -24.69 -19.00 10.31
N SER A 608 -24.29 -20.08 9.63
CA SER A 608 -23.46 -20.01 8.40
C SER A 608 -24.30 -19.72 7.15
N GLN A 609 -23.72 -19.02 6.17
CA GLN A 609 -24.38 -18.76 4.89
C GLN A 609 -23.66 -19.41 3.70
N THR A 610 -24.45 -19.83 2.72
CA THR A 610 -23.98 -20.27 1.41
C THR A 610 -23.95 -19.08 0.47
N LEU A 611 -22.79 -18.81 -0.14
CA LEU A 611 -22.62 -17.76 -1.15
C LEU A 611 -22.44 -18.37 -2.54
N TYR A 612 -23.22 -17.89 -3.49
CA TYR A 612 -23.10 -18.24 -4.91
C TYR A 612 -22.20 -17.19 -5.58
N LEU A 613 -20.90 -17.49 -5.65
CA LEU A 613 -19.88 -16.49 -5.97
C LEU A 613 -19.88 -16.01 -7.43
N ASP A 614 -20.69 -16.61 -8.31
CA ASP A 614 -20.92 -16.20 -9.70
C ASP A 614 -22.31 -15.61 -9.97
N GLU A 615 -23.14 -15.46 -8.94
CA GLU A 615 -24.49 -14.91 -9.03
C GLU A 615 -24.62 -13.68 -8.11
N VAL A 616 -25.03 -12.54 -8.66
CA VAL A 616 -25.35 -11.37 -7.82
C VAL A 616 -26.68 -11.56 -7.11
N ASP A 617 -26.88 -10.87 -5.99
CA ASP A 617 -28.18 -10.87 -5.33
C ASP A 617 -29.21 -10.11 -6.20
N GLU A 618 -30.26 -10.82 -6.59
CA GLU A 618 -31.30 -10.33 -7.49
C GLU A 618 -32.03 -9.11 -6.92
N ILE A 619 -32.05 -8.96 -5.58
CA ILE A 619 -32.75 -7.86 -4.91
C ILE A 619 -32.30 -6.49 -5.41
N TRP A 620 -31.00 -6.30 -5.65
CA TRP A 620 -30.45 -5.05 -6.17
C TRP A 620 -30.23 -5.12 -7.68
N ALA A 621 -29.83 -6.28 -8.21
CA ALA A 621 -29.49 -6.41 -9.63
C ALA A 621 -30.67 -6.08 -10.55
N ASN A 622 -31.89 -6.45 -10.15
CA ASN A 622 -33.11 -6.22 -10.93
C ASN A 622 -33.57 -4.75 -10.96
N HIS A 623 -32.99 -3.89 -10.12
CA HIS A 623 -33.44 -2.51 -9.94
C HIS A 623 -32.39 -1.46 -10.33
N ILE A 624 -31.11 -1.83 -10.33
CA ILE A 624 -30.01 -0.86 -10.30
C ILE A 624 -29.82 -0.08 -11.59
N GLU A 625 -30.33 -0.57 -12.73
CA GLU A 625 -30.21 0.12 -14.03
C GLU A 625 -30.80 1.54 -14.00
N LYS A 626 -31.80 1.78 -13.15
CA LYS A 626 -32.49 3.07 -13.01
C LYS A 626 -31.77 4.05 -12.08
N PHE A 627 -30.66 3.65 -11.45
CA PHE A 627 -29.96 4.45 -10.45
C PHE A 627 -28.82 5.28 -11.03
N ASN A 628 -28.80 6.58 -10.73
CA ASN A 628 -27.70 7.48 -11.13
C ASN A 628 -26.46 7.31 -10.26
N TYR A 629 -26.65 7.03 -8.98
CA TYR A 629 -25.58 6.81 -8.01
C TYR A 629 -25.80 5.51 -7.27
N VAL A 630 -24.74 4.72 -7.11
CA VAL A 630 -24.79 3.44 -6.39
C VAL A 630 -23.64 3.39 -5.40
N ILE A 631 -23.93 3.22 -4.12
CA ILE A 631 -22.94 3.06 -3.06
C ILE A 631 -22.95 1.59 -2.64
N ILE A 632 -21.92 0.85 -3.02
CA ILE A 632 -21.71 -0.55 -2.63
C ILE A 632 -20.88 -0.60 -1.35
N SER A 633 -21.32 -1.40 -0.38
CA SER A 633 -20.49 -1.74 0.77
C SER A 633 -20.82 -3.06 1.43
N ALA A 634 -19.79 -3.83 1.79
CA ALA A 634 -19.93 -5.04 2.59
C ALA A 634 -18.61 -5.38 3.29
N GLY A 635 -18.68 -5.99 4.47
CA GLY A 635 -17.48 -6.41 5.20
C GLY A 635 -17.74 -7.41 6.31
N GLN A 636 -18.44 -6.97 7.36
CA GLN A 636 -18.48 -7.67 8.65
C GLN A 636 -19.11 -9.07 8.55
N TRP A 637 -20.05 -9.26 7.63
CA TRP A 637 -20.70 -10.54 7.38
C TRP A 637 -19.80 -11.62 6.76
N PHE A 638 -18.65 -11.23 6.19
CA PHE A 638 -17.67 -12.18 5.65
C PHE A 638 -16.76 -12.80 6.71
N LEU A 639 -16.77 -12.28 7.94
CA LEU A 639 -16.01 -12.83 9.06
C LEU A 639 -16.66 -14.09 9.66
N ARG A 640 -17.91 -14.37 9.29
CA ARG A 640 -18.67 -15.55 9.72
C ARG A 640 -18.23 -16.79 8.94
N PRO A 641 -18.53 -18.01 9.43
CA PRO A 641 -18.36 -19.22 8.63
C PRO A 641 -19.21 -19.15 7.35
N LEU A 642 -18.59 -19.46 6.22
CA LEU A 642 -19.22 -19.34 4.89
C LEU A 642 -19.00 -20.60 4.07
N VAL A 643 -19.98 -20.95 3.25
CA VAL A 643 -19.91 -22.02 2.24
C VAL A 643 -19.91 -21.38 0.86
N TYR A 644 -19.07 -21.87 -0.04
CA TYR A 644 -18.89 -21.27 -1.37
C TYR A 644 -19.35 -22.20 -2.47
N TYR A 645 -20.28 -21.69 -3.26
CA TYR A 645 -20.74 -22.30 -4.50
C TYR A 645 -20.27 -21.49 -5.69
N ARG A 646 -20.02 -22.20 -6.79
CA ARG A 646 -19.78 -21.58 -8.09
C ARG A 646 -20.32 -22.46 -9.20
N LYS A 647 -21.10 -21.91 -10.13
CA LYS A 647 -21.77 -22.66 -11.20
C LYS A 647 -22.56 -23.86 -10.66
N GLY A 648 -23.30 -23.66 -9.57
CA GLY A 648 -24.08 -24.70 -8.89
C GLY A 648 -23.27 -25.78 -8.18
N LYS A 649 -21.94 -25.68 -8.08
CA LYS A 649 -21.08 -26.67 -7.41
C LYS A 649 -20.47 -26.11 -6.12
N LEU A 650 -20.47 -26.92 -5.06
CA LEU A 650 -19.69 -26.66 -3.85
C LEU A 650 -18.20 -26.66 -4.19
N ILE A 651 -17.52 -25.54 -3.98
CA ILE A 651 -16.09 -25.40 -4.25
C ILE A 651 -15.23 -25.34 -2.98
N GLY A 652 -15.84 -25.04 -1.83
CA GLY A 652 -15.17 -25.03 -0.55
C GLY A 652 -15.92 -24.20 0.48
N CYS A 653 -15.28 -23.92 1.60
CA CYS A 653 -15.90 -23.17 2.69
C CYS A 653 -14.83 -22.54 3.61
N TYR A 654 -15.19 -21.50 4.34
CA TYR A 654 -14.38 -20.84 5.35
C TYR A 654 -14.86 -21.21 6.75
N ALA A 655 -13.91 -21.62 7.63
CA ALA A 655 -14.09 -21.98 9.04
C ALA A 655 -14.93 -23.25 9.32
N CYS A 656 -14.78 -24.31 8.50
CA CYS A 656 -15.68 -25.46 8.48
C CYS A 656 -15.27 -26.62 9.38
N ASN A 657 -16.27 -27.22 10.03
CA ASN A 657 -16.08 -28.30 11.00
C ASN A 657 -15.98 -29.70 10.37
N LYS A 658 -16.26 -29.87 9.08
CA LYS A 658 -16.27 -31.20 8.41
C LYS A 658 -14.98 -31.48 7.63
N ARG A 659 -14.35 -32.63 7.92
CA ARG A 659 -13.06 -33.10 7.39
C ARG A 659 -13.00 -33.39 5.87
N LYS A 660 -14.07 -33.19 5.10
CA LYS A 660 -14.15 -33.56 3.66
C LYS A 660 -14.48 -32.40 2.71
N ILE A 661 -14.57 -31.16 3.19
CA ILE A 661 -14.79 -30.00 2.32
C ILE A 661 -13.49 -29.20 2.19
N THR A 662 -13.17 -28.76 0.98
CA THR A 662 -12.00 -27.91 0.72
C THR A 662 -12.10 -26.62 1.54
N GLY A 663 -11.10 -26.38 2.39
CA GLY A 663 -10.97 -25.12 3.11
C GLY A 663 -10.55 -23.99 2.17
N LEU A 664 -11.40 -22.97 2.03
CA LEU A 664 -11.13 -21.75 1.29
C LEU A 664 -11.08 -20.56 2.27
N SER A 665 -10.29 -19.55 1.92
CA SER A 665 -10.14 -18.36 2.76
C SER A 665 -11.40 -17.49 2.70
N MET A 666 -11.70 -16.74 3.77
CA MET A 666 -12.76 -15.72 3.73
C MET A 666 -12.48 -14.65 2.67
N TYR A 667 -11.20 -14.36 2.43
CA TYR A 667 -10.76 -13.38 1.44
C TYR A 667 -11.11 -13.81 0.02
N TYR A 668 -11.09 -15.12 -0.28
CA TYR A 668 -11.54 -15.64 -1.57
C TYR A 668 -13.02 -15.33 -1.82
N GLY A 669 -13.89 -15.66 -0.85
CA GLY A 669 -15.31 -15.34 -0.94
C GLY A 669 -15.56 -13.84 -1.06
N TYR A 670 -14.86 -13.04 -0.26
CA TYR A 670 -14.93 -11.58 -0.26
C TYR A 670 -14.51 -10.98 -1.61
N GLN A 671 -13.35 -11.39 -2.14
CA GLN A 671 -12.85 -10.94 -3.44
C GLN A 671 -13.83 -11.28 -4.56
N MET A 672 -14.33 -12.52 -4.57
CA MET A 672 -15.24 -12.98 -5.61
C MET A 672 -16.58 -12.26 -5.56
N ALA A 673 -17.10 -11.97 -4.37
CA ALA A 673 -18.32 -11.18 -4.22
C ALA A 673 -18.19 -9.80 -4.87
N PHE A 674 -17.18 -9.01 -4.50
CA PHE A 674 -16.93 -7.70 -5.11
C PHE A 674 -16.67 -7.78 -6.61
N ARG A 675 -15.88 -8.76 -7.04
CA ARG A 675 -15.59 -9.00 -8.46
C ARG A 675 -16.85 -9.26 -9.26
N THR A 676 -17.73 -10.12 -8.75
CA THR A 676 -18.99 -10.49 -9.39
C THR A 676 -19.94 -9.31 -9.42
N SER A 677 -20.12 -8.57 -8.31
CA SER A 677 -20.94 -7.36 -8.27
C SER A 677 -20.48 -6.28 -9.26
N PHE A 678 -19.18 -5.94 -9.28
CA PHE A 678 -18.67 -4.94 -10.21
C PHE A 678 -18.72 -5.41 -11.65
N ARG A 679 -18.46 -6.70 -11.92
CA ARG A 679 -18.59 -7.27 -13.26
C ARG A 679 -20.02 -7.19 -13.76
N THR A 680 -21.01 -7.44 -12.90
CA THR A 680 -22.42 -7.29 -13.27
C THR A 680 -22.73 -5.86 -13.67
N LEU A 681 -22.37 -4.86 -12.84
CA LEU A 681 -22.56 -3.44 -13.20
C LEU A 681 -21.87 -3.06 -14.52
N LEU A 682 -20.66 -3.60 -14.75
CA LEU A 682 -19.93 -3.42 -16.00
C LEU A 682 -20.58 -4.09 -17.22
N ASN A 683 -21.49 -5.03 -17.02
CA ASN A 683 -22.14 -5.80 -18.08
C ASN A 683 -23.61 -5.42 -18.30
N LEU A 684 -24.25 -4.73 -17.35
CA LEU A 684 -25.59 -4.19 -17.53
C LEU A 684 -25.59 -3.15 -18.66
N GLU A 685 -26.41 -3.37 -19.68
CA GLU A 685 -26.40 -2.56 -20.90
C GLU A 685 -26.92 -1.13 -20.62
N ASN A 686 -28.00 -1.04 -19.86
CA ASN A 686 -28.71 0.21 -19.59
C ASN A 686 -28.17 0.96 -18.37
N PHE A 687 -27.34 0.32 -17.54
CA PHE A 687 -26.73 1.01 -16.40
C PHE A 687 -25.74 2.09 -16.89
N LYS A 688 -25.95 3.34 -16.46
CA LYS A 688 -25.06 4.49 -16.72
C LYS A 688 -24.62 5.22 -15.45
N GLY A 689 -24.98 4.69 -14.29
CA GLY A 689 -24.73 5.34 -13.00
C GLY A 689 -23.24 5.39 -12.61
N THR A 690 -22.93 6.25 -11.64
CA THR A 690 -21.63 6.26 -10.96
C THR A 690 -21.69 5.34 -9.76
N THR A 691 -20.74 4.40 -9.69
CA THR A 691 -20.62 3.44 -8.59
C THR A 691 -19.54 3.90 -7.61
N PHE A 692 -19.91 4.07 -6.35
CA PHE A 692 -19.01 4.30 -5.23
C PHE A 692 -18.81 3.00 -4.45
N LEU A 693 -17.58 2.66 -4.12
CA LEU A 693 -17.27 1.71 -3.05
C LEU A 693 -17.09 2.49 -1.75
N ARG A 694 -17.94 2.24 -0.75
CA ARG A 694 -17.67 2.65 0.63
C ARG A 694 -16.80 1.58 1.28
N THR A 695 -15.57 1.93 1.64
CA THR A 695 -14.59 0.99 2.19
C THR A 695 -15.01 0.44 3.55
N ILE A 696 -14.55 -0.78 3.87
CA ILE A 696 -14.78 -1.44 5.16
C ILE A 696 -14.65 -0.51 6.38
N SER A 697 -15.67 -0.50 7.25
CA SER A 697 -15.68 0.26 8.50
C SER A 697 -14.95 -0.53 9.60
N PRO A 698 -14.07 0.10 10.40
CA PRO A 698 -13.46 -0.55 11.54
C PRO A 698 -14.48 -0.91 12.62
N GLN A 699 -14.11 -1.89 13.43
CA GLN A 699 -14.76 -2.25 14.69
C GLN A 699 -13.76 -2.01 15.83
N HIS A 700 -14.24 -1.64 17.02
CA HIS A 700 -13.36 -1.27 18.15
C HIS A 700 -13.63 -2.07 19.41
N TYR A 701 -13.57 -3.41 19.32
CA TYR A 701 -13.66 -4.24 20.51
C TYR A 701 -12.40 -4.17 21.38
N GLU A 702 -12.60 -4.06 22.68
CA GLU A 702 -11.60 -4.14 23.73
C GLU A 702 -11.97 -5.27 24.70
N ASN A 703 -10.96 -5.94 25.28
CA ASN A 703 -11.11 -7.00 26.28
C ASN A 703 -11.96 -8.21 25.84
N GLY A 704 -12.03 -8.45 24.54
CA GLY A 704 -12.80 -9.54 23.93
C GLY A 704 -13.16 -9.19 22.49
N GLY A 705 -13.94 -10.04 21.83
CA GLY A 705 -14.57 -9.79 20.55
C GLY A 705 -16.09 -9.75 20.70
N TRP A 706 -16.78 -9.62 19.56
CA TRP A 706 -18.24 -9.54 19.50
C TRP A 706 -18.98 -10.70 20.20
N ASN A 707 -18.36 -11.87 20.30
CA ASN A 707 -18.94 -13.08 20.91
C ASN A 707 -18.22 -13.55 22.18
N THR A 708 -17.23 -12.80 22.68
CA THR A 708 -16.43 -13.17 23.86
C THR A 708 -16.43 -12.10 24.94
N GLY A 709 -17.45 -11.24 24.95
CA GLY A 709 -17.63 -10.19 25.96
C GLY A 709 -16.82 -8.92 25.71
N GLY A 710 -16.36 -8.70 24.47
CA GLY A 710 -15.67 -7.44 24.11
C GLY A 710 -16.60 -6.23 24.22
N THR A 711 -16.03 -5.07 24.54
CA THR A 711 -16.75 -3.79 24.70
C THR A 711 -16.02 -2.63 24.01
N CYS A 712 -16.67 -1.47 23.93
CA CYS A 712 -16.13 -0.24 23.31
C CYS A 712 -16.55 0.95 24.16
N VAL A 713 -15.98 1.06 25.36
CA VAL A 713 -16.38 2.05 26.38
C VAL A 713 -15.67 3.40 26.25
N ARG A 714 -14.86 3.60 25.20
CA ARG A 714 -14.16 4.88 24.99
C ARG A 714 -15.17 5.99 24.76
N THR A 715 -14.86 7.16 25.28
CA THR A 715 -15.69 8.39 25.17
C THR A 715 -14.98 9.52 24.43
N ARG A 716 -13.77 9.24 23.90
CA ARG A 716 -12.95 10.16 23.12
C ARG A 716 -12.26 9.42 21.97
N PRO A 717 -11.92 10.12 20.87
CA PRO A 717 -11.18 9.53 19.77
C PRO A 717 -9.86 8.90 20.23
N ILE A 718 -9.48 7.78 19.60
CA ILE A 718 -8.18 7.12 19.76
C ILE A 718 -7.11 7.96 19.06
N ALA A 719 -5.96 8.14 19.73
CA ALA A 719 -4.81 8.79 19.12
C ALA A 719 -4.27 7.97 17.93
N LYS A 720 -3.91 8.63 16.83
CA LYS A 720 -3.46 7.95 15.59
C LYS A 720 -2.32 6.96 15.77
N ASP A 721 -1.41 7.21 16.70
CA ASP A 721 -0.28 6.34 17.02
C ASP A 721 -0.64 5.12 17.86
N GLU A 722 -1.83 5.11 18.47
CA GLU A 722 -2.42 3.98 19.19
C GLU A 722 -3.19 3.03 18.26
N ILE A 723 -3.67 3.51 17.11
CA ILE A 723 -4.44 2.69 16.15
C ILE A 723 -3.64 1.47 15.69
N ARG A 724 -4.26 0.30 15.77
CA ARG A 724 -3.74 -0.98 15.28
C ARG A 724 -4.81 -1.62 14.43
N PHE A 725 -4.60 -1.67 13.11
CA PHE A 725 -5.42 -2.52 12.27
C PHE A 725 -4.93 -3.96 12.36
N GLU A 726 -5.87 -4.87 12.57
CA GLU A 726 -5.60 -6.29 12.45
C GLU A 726 -5.29 -6.66 10.99
N GLU A 727 -4.44 -7.69 10.81
CA GLU A 727 -3.99 -8.13 9.49
C GLU A 727 -5.18 -8.49 8.57
N TYR A 728 -6.18 -9.15 9.14
CA TYR A 728 -7.37 -9.55 8.38
C TYR A 728 -8.14 -8.34 7.86
N PHE A 729 -8.20 -7.27 8.65
CA PHE A 729 -8.90 -6.04 8.30
C PHE A 729 -8.21 -5.33 7.14
N LEU A 730 -6.88 -5.22 7.20
CA LEU A 730 -6.06 -4.67 6.11
C LEU A 730 -6.21 -5.48 4.81
N LYS A 731 -6.34 -6.80 4.93
CA LYS A 731 -6.54 -7.69 3.79
C LYS A 731 -7.92 -7.52 3.15
N LEU A 732 -8.99 -7.36 3.94
CA LEU A 732 -10.32 -7.03 3.42
C LEU A 732 -10.28 -5.65 2.73
N TYR A 733 -9.72 -4.64 3.39
CA TYR A 733 -9.59 -3.30 2.82
C TYR A 733 -8.87 -3.30 1.46
N SER A 734 -7.70 -3.93 1.38
CA SER A 734 -6.94 -3.96 0.14
C SER A 734 -7.61 -4.77 -0.96
N THR A 735 -8.38 -5.81 -0.60
CA THR A 735 -9.13 -6.64 -1.55
C THR A 735 -10.26 -5.86 -2.24
N GLN A 736 -11.12 -5.18 -1.48
CA GLN A 736 -12.20 -4.37 -2.06
C GLN A 736 -11.64 -3.25 -2.96
N VAL A 737 -10.53 -2.62 -2.56
CA VAL A 737 -9.88 -1.54 -3.31
C VAL A 737 -9.30 -2.09 -4.61
N ALA A 738 -8.65 -3.25 -4.58
CA ALA A 738 -8.11 -3.89 -5.78
C ALA A 738 -9.20 -4.22 -6.82
N GLU A 739 -10.34 -4.77 -6.37
CA GLU A 739 -11.46 -5.07 -7.27
C GLU A 739 -12.11 -3.79 -7.82
N LEU A 740 -12.20 -2.71 -7.04
CA LEU A 740 -12.66 -1.40 -7.51
C LEU A 740 -11.73 -0.83 -8.60
N ILE A 741 -10.40 -0.87 -8.40
CA ILE A 741 -9.42 -0.41 -9.39
C ILE A 741 -9.58 -1.20 -10.70
N ALA A 742 -9.76 -2.52 -10.60
CA ALA A 742 -9.97 -3.37 -11.75
C ALA A 742 -11.28 -3.02 -12.49
N ALA A 743 -12.35 -2.70 -11.74
CA ALA A 743 -13.62 -2.27 -12.29
C ALA A 743 -13.56 -0.91 -12.98
N ASP A 744 -12.96 0.11 -12.34
CA ASP A 744 -12.78 1.45 -12.91
C ASP A 744 -12.01 1.41 -14.24
N GLY A 745 -10.93 0.63 -14.29
CA GLY A 745 -10.14 0.46 -15.50
C GLY A 745 -10.92 -0.13 -16.67
N LYS A 746 -11.94 -0.96 -16.40
CA LYS A 746 -12.84 -1.54 -17.43
C LYS A 746 -13.99 -0.59 -17.75
N GLY A 747 -14.56 0.06 -16.75
CA GLY A 747 -15.72 0.96 -16.86
C GLY A 747 -15.47 2.16 -17.75
N LYS A 748 -14.24 2.70 -17.75
CA LYS A 748 -13.83 3.84 -18.60
C LYS A 748 -14.15 3.64 -20.09
N LYS A 749 -14.05 2.42 -20.61
CA LYS A 749 -14.40 2.13 -22.02
C LYS A 749 -15.89 2.29 -22.33
N ARG A 750 -16.75 2.11 -21.34
CA ARG A 750 -18.22 2.25 -21.44
C ARG A 750 -18.73 3.59 -20.91
N GLY A 751 -17.83 4.49 -20.51
CA GLY A 751 -18.20 5.74 -19.82
C GLY A 751 -18.71 5.55 -18.39
N LEU A 752 -18.57 4.34 -17.82
CA LEU A 752 -18.95 4.06 -16.42
C LEU A 752 -17.88 4.59 -15.47
N LYS A 753 -18.33 5.15 -14.35
CA LYS A 753 -17.47 5.74 -13.32
C LYS A 753 -17.50 4.87 -12.07
N PHE A 754 -16.35 4.37 -11.67
CA PHE A 754 -16.16 3.72 -10.37
C PHE A 754 -15.31 4.64 -9.49
N ARG A 755 -15.75 4.85 -8.26
CA ARG A 755 -15.19 5.83 -7.32
C ARG A 755 -15.05 5.22 -5.95
N ILE A 756 -14.12 5.75 -5.17
CA ILE A 756 -13.91 5.34 -3.79
C ILE A 756 -14.51 6.39 -2.85
N LEU A 757 -15.19 5.92 -1.82
CA LEU A 757 -15.57 6.67 -0.62
C LEU A 757 -14.84 5.98 0.53
N ASP A 758 -13.73 6.56 1.00
CA ASP A 758 -12.79 5.87 1.88
C ASP A 758 -12.78 6.37 3.34
N PRO A 759 -13.78 6.01 4.18
CA PRO A 759 -13.77 6.38 5.58
C PRO A 759 -12.95 5.43 6.47
N THR A 760 -12.25 4.43 5.94
CA THR A 760 -11.60 3.39 6.78
C THR A 760 -10.64 4.00 7.82
N ASP A 761 -9.73 4.86 7.37
CA ASP A 761 -8.67 5.41 8.23
C ASP A 761 -9.24 6.41 9.23
N MET A 762 -10.08 7.34 8.77
CA MET A 762 -10.68 8.36 9.62
C MET A 762 -11.52 7.74 10.74
N MET A 763 -12.22 6.64 10.46
CA MET A 763 -13.11 6.02 11.43
C MET A 763 -12.35 5.19 12.46
N ALA A 764 -11.09 4.81 12.20
CA ALA A 764 -10.27 4.08 13.16
C ALA A 764 -9.87 4.92 14.37
N GLU A 765 -9.96 6.25 14.25
CA GLU A 765 -9.83 7.18 15.39
C GLU A 765 -11.11 7.21 16.23
N ARG A 766 -12.25 6.73 15.73
CA ARG A 766 -13.56 7.06 16.31
C ARG A 766 -14.15 5.98 17.21
N ALA A 767 -13.35 5.25 17.96
CA ALA A 767 -13.88 4.23 18.88
C ALA A 767 -14.94 4.77 19.88
N ASP A 768 -14.95 6.09 20.12
CA ASP A 768 -15.96 6.79 20.91
C ASP A 768 -17.36 6.82 20.29
N GLY A 769 -17.49 6.58 18.99
CA GLY A 769 -18.77 6.74 18.28
C GLY A 769 -19.68 5.52 18.26
N HIS A 770 -19.28 4.40 18.86
CA HIS A 770 -20.05 3.16 18.85
C HIS A 770 -21.17 3.16 19.90
N PRO A 771 -22.32 2.51 19.66
CA PRO A 771 -23.39 2.38 20.65
C PRO A 771 -22.98 1.65 21.93
N ASN A 772 -22.07 0.68 21.84
CA ASN A 772 -21.69 -0.15 22.98
C ASN A 772 -22.93 -0.83 23.61
N HIS A 773 -23.19 -0.63 24.90
CA HIS A 773 -24.39 -1.15 25.57
C HIS A 773 -25.65 -0.29 25.33
N TYR A 774 -25.49 0.90 24.76
CA TYR A 774 -26.59 1.84 24.49
C TYR A 774 -27.34 1.54 23.18
N ALA A 775 -27.16 0.35 22.61
CA ALA A 775 -27.98 -0.18 21.52
C ALA A 775 -29.32 -0.78 22.01
N HIS A 776 -29.51 -0.89 23.33
CA HIS A 776 -30.67 -1.50 23.95
C HIS A 776 -31.17 -0.68 25.14
N GLY A 777 -32.46 -0.80 25.47
CA GLY A 777 -33.07 -0.09 26.58
C GLY A 777 -32.50 -0.48 27.96
N PRO A 778 -32.63 0.41 28.97
CA PRO A 778 -32.19 0.10 30.34
C PRO A 778 -32.83 -1.18 30.86
N GLY A 779 -32.02 -2.11 31.38
CA GLY A 779 -32.49 -3.40 31.91
C GLY A 779 -32.66 -4.53 30.89
N ALA A 780 -32.35 -4.30 29.61
CA ALA A 780 -32.32 -5.36 28.62
C ALA A 780 -31.19 -6.36 28.94
N ASN A 781 -31.52 -7.65 29.03
CA ASN A 781 -30.57 -8.72 29.33
C ASN A 781 -29.72 -9.09 28.08
N PHE A 782 -28.87 -8.17 27.63
CA PHE A 782 -27.95 -8.36 26.52
C PHE A 782 -26.50 -8.39 27.01
N THR A 783 -25.80 -9.46 26.65
CA THR A 783 -24.41 -9.71 27.06
C THR A 783 -23.36 -9.11 26.12
N ASN A 784 -23.73 -8.74 24.89
CA ASN A 784 -22.79 -8.31 23.86
C ASN A 784 -22.95 -6.82 23.55
N ALA A 785 -21.84 -6.08 23.57
CA ALA A 785 -21.78 -4.69 23.14
C ALA A 785 -21.77 -4.55 21.62
N ASP A 786 -22.40 -3.50 21.10
CA ASP A 786 -22.28 -3.15 19.68
C ASP A 786 -21.09 -2.21 19.45
N CYS A 787 -19.99 -2.79 18.97
CA CYS A 787 -18.77 -2.07 18.62
C CYS A 787 -18.49 -2.08 17.11
N VAL A 788 -19.57 -2.25 16.32
CA VAL A 788 -19.52 -2.32 14.85
C VAL A 788 -20.29 -1.15 14.25
N HIS A 789 -21.54 -0.93 14.69
CA HIS A 789 -22.38 0.16 14.19
C HIS A 789 -22.03 1.49 14.85
N TRP A 790 -22.61 2.57 14.33
CA TRP A 790 -22.33 3.93 14.78
C TRP A 790 -23.60 4.57 15.33
N CYS A 791 -23.45 5.31 16.43
CA CYS A 791 -24.53 6.14 16.97
C CYS A 791 -24.98 7.18 15.94
N LEU A 792 -26.29 7.48 15.95
CA LEU A 792 -26.90 8.55 15.18
C LEU A 792 -27.61 9.55 16.13
N PRO A 793 -27.32 10.87 16.01
CA PRO A 793 -26.20 11.48 15.26
C PRO A 793 -24.83 11.04 15.79
N GLY A 794 -23.78 11.17 14.97
CA GLY A 794 -22.46 10.69 15.35
C GLY A 794 -21.42 10.70 14.23
N PRO A 795 -20.24 10.07 14.44
CA PRO A 795 -19.12 10.12 13.48
C PRO A 795 -19.46 9.66 12.05
N ILE A 796 -20.47 8.80 11.89
CA ILE A 796 -20.90 8.31 10.57
C ILE A 796 -21.48 9.42 9.68
N ASP A 797 -21.91 10.55 10.25
CA ASP A 797 -22.37 11.73 9.50
C ASP A 797 -21.27 12.27 8.57
N ALA A 798 -20.00 12.13 8.98
CA ALA A 798 -18.86 12.52 8.16
C ALA A 798 -18.78 11.74 6.82
N TRP A 799 -19.34 10.52 6.74
CA TRP A 799 -19.39 9.78 5.48
C TRP A 799 -20.27 10.49 4.45
N ASN A 800 -21.37 11.08 4.92
CA ASN A 800 -22.32 11.83 4.10
C ASN A 800 -21.83 13.25 3.81
N GLU A 801 -21.07 13.87 4.72
CA GLU A 801 -20.30 15.09 4.43
C GLU A 801 -19.33 14.87 3.26
N ILE A 802 -18.54 13.80 3.29
CA ILE A 802 -17.62 13.49 2.20
C ILE A 802 -18.40 13.14 0.92
N LEU A 803 -19.50 12.39 1.02
CA LEU A 803 -20.35 12.08 -0.13
C LEU A 803 -20.86 13.35 -0.82
N LEU A 804 -21.31 14.36 -0.07
CA LEU A 804 -21.73 15.66 -0.61
C LEU A 804 -20.60 16.29 -1.45
N GLN A 805 -19.38 16.31 -0.92
CA GLN A 805 -18.22 16.91 -1.59
C GLN A 805 -17.84 16.14 -2.85
N VAL A 806 -17.90 14.81 -2.80
CA VAL A 806 -17.65 13.94 -3.94
C VAL A 806 -18.71 14.19 -5.04
N LEU A 807 -19.99 14.28 -4.68
CA LEU A 807 -21.07 14.60 -5.63
C LEU A 807 -20.90 15.99 -6.25
N GLN A 808 -20.52 16.99 -5.45
CA GLN A 808 -20.24 18.35 -5.92
C GLN A 808 -19.08 18.38 -6.92
N SER A 809 -18.01 17.63 -6.64
CA SER A 809 -16.88 17.51 -7.57
C SER A 809 -17.28 16.88 -8.90
N GLU A 810 -18.14 15.85 -8.89
CA GLU A 810 -18.66 15.20 -10.09
C GLU A 810 -19.61 16.12 -10.87
N TYR A 811 -20.42 16.93 -10.18
CA TYR A 811 -21.26 17.96 -10.81
C TYR A 811 -20.41 19.00 -11.53
N ASN A 812 -19.40 19.58 -10.85
CA ASN A 812 -18.52 20.61 -11.40
C ASN A 812 -17.72 20.09 -12.61
N ALA A 813 -17.23 18.84 -12.55
CA ALA A 813 -16.56 18.21 -13.68
C ALA A 813 -17.47 18.05 -14.91
N THR A 814 -18.77 17.88 -14.70
CA THR A 814 -19.77 17.75 -15.77
C THR A 814 -20.20 19.12 -16.32
N SER A 815 -20.38 20.13 -15.44
CA SER A 815 -20.69 21.52 -15.80
C SER A 815 -19.56 22.21 -16.58
N LEU A 816 -18.29 21.90 -16.29
CA LEU A 816 -17.16 22.38 -17.10
C LEU A 816 -17.17 21.85 -18.55
N MET A 817 -17.91 20.77 -18.83
CA MET A 817 -18.12 20.24 -20.19
C MET A 817 -19.43 20.71 -20.84
N GLY A 818 -20.32 21.39 -20.11
CA GLY A 818 -21.58 21.92 -20.64
C GLY A 818 -22.07 23.07 -19.77
N LYS A 819 -22.16 24.28 -20.34
CA LYS A 819 -22.50 25.55 -19.66
C LYS A 819 -23.74 25.42 -18.74
N SER A 820 -23.54 25.17 -17.45
CA SER A 820 -24.53 25.45 -16.40
C SER A 820 -23.83 25.87 -15.11
N THR A 821 -24.15 27.06 -14.60
CA THR A 821 -23.59 27.61 -13.35
C THR A 821 -24.39 27.14 -12.13
N LEU A 822 -23.69 26.89 -11.02
CA LEU A 822 -24.25 26.59 -9.69
C LEU A 822 -25.22 27.70 -9.22
N PRO A 823 -26.25 27.37 -8.42
CA PRO A 823 -26.94 28.35 -7.58
C PRO A 823 -25.97 28.87 -6.51
N ASN A 824 -25.86 30.20 -6.39
CA ASN A 824 -25.02 30.84 -5.38
C ASN A 824 -25.47 30.46 -3.96
N GLN A 825 -24.50 30.23 -3.07
CA GLN A 825 -24.72 30.13 -1.63
C GLN A 825 -25.27 31.47 -1.13
N THR A 826 -26.59 31.58 -0.94
CA THR A 826 -27.19 32.64 -0.15
C THR A 826 -27.22 32.18 1.31
N ASN A 827 -26.43 32.84 2.16
CA ASN A 827 -26.64 32.79 3.60
C ASN A 827 -27.98 33.47 3.92
N SER A 828 -28.96 32.68 4.34
CA SER A 828 -30.12 33.14 5.10
C SER A 828 -30.28 32.28 6.33
#